data_AF-D7G2Y7-F1
#
_entry.id   AF-D7G2Y7-F1
#
_cell.length_a   1.000
_cell.length_b   1.000
_cell.length_c   1.000
_cell.angle_alpha   90.00
_cell.angle_beta   90.00
_cell.angle_gamma   90.00
#
_symmetry.space_group_name_H-M   'P 1'
#
loop_
_entity.id
_entity.type
_entity.pdbx_description
1 polymer ?
#
loop_
_entity_poly.entity_id
_entity_poly.type
_entity_poly.pdbx_seq_one_letter_code
_entity_poly.pdbx_strand_id
1 'polypeptide(L)'
;MRTKTEAGDMVLSIHYDVQECQTQLAPSQVGSSGGTSVLSATSTALSVEGSTRTGSTENGEGLRTARWVKRQLLTRAPKTAEEIALDDKEELVVAKMRRKKELDKKAEEQYKAERLRKRGPAGVMLVRRERGRTALQVAERSAKRAKAEKALREEEARLALVEAQKVSQELQAAKSRLAKKNKKKQKRGIANGTAASAESKLLHPTQKALKQQQEGGKHRSTDREKGDTSKHMNTASADAGAGPSIVPAITNAGEGGSEMHRDDMVVPVGLEGKGDDEVRLGQEKFFHETEQCCKRILPCELGCGLRMREEEWLSPSLVNPAVTCQQHHEESECPRRPVPCGQRCGEWLPFEDLMKHMKVSCVKRPFPPVKCRLGCGEKFHGGLHRMLQSEEERIDHEHELCPHRLLHCVWAGCEEMVMAKDRRSHSEEHVVRTGVFLYTVPGKYTFKVPHGCRSLKVQAWGAGGGAGHFKGGQSGDGGGGAFAEALLYATPDDELEVTVGGGGAAGEYGSEIEVPGGFDDFGKAVFDMVDQHGVAEGGWPGGGSGHGGNPHWAAGGGGGCSMVAKKISSYGGGRTEPLVVAGAGGGGGSREGVPGGGLNGEIPGTKMDMRNGRMGTATCGGEAGDSGDINGCTFPPEHGQAWAGGNGGQYGGGGGSGWFGGGGGGTSPGIVGGGGGGSCFVNTAFSMDLVVLQGIGRIPGGTDKTPPRARGFAEDDIIGGICGEGGKGGPRELRPGSNGAVRIHKTGFFEKQLAHN
;
A
#
# COMPACT_ATOMS: atom_id res chain seq x y z
N MET A 1 7.03 71.55 -3.63
CA MET A 1 7.42 72.05 -2.29
C MET A 1 6.81 71.10 -1.26
N ARG A 2 7.62 70.23 -0.62
CA ARG A 2 7.78 70.05 0.86
C ARG A 2 6.48 70.23 1.65
N THR A 3 5.98 69.26 2.43
CA THR A 3 6.58 68.63 3.64
C THR A 3 5.92 67.26 3.95
N LYS A 4 6.67 66.17 4.21
CA LYS A 4 7.09 65.61 5.53
C LYS A 4 5.92 65.21 6.45
N THR A 5 5.58 63.91 6.55
CA THR A 5 6.05 62.85 7.51
C THR A 5 5.55 63.04 8.93
N GLU A 6 4.68 62.13 9.39
CA GLU A 6 4.71 61.58 10.76
C GLU A 6 4.33 60.09 10.73
N ALA A 7 5.15 59.30 11.41
CA ALA A 7 4.98 57.87 11.64
C ALA A 7 4.23 57.68 12.97
N GLY A 8 3.29 56.76 13.01
CA GLY A 8 2.60 56.33 14.22
C GLY A 8 2.59 54.81 14.28
N ASP A 9 3.29 54.27 15.25
CA ASP A 9 3.33 52.85 15.62
C ASP A 9 1.92 52.33 15.93
N MET A 10 1.50 51.25 15.24
CA MET A 10 0.25 50.57 15.52
C MET A 10 0.56 49.19 16.12
N VAL A 11 0.32 49.09 17.42
CA VAL A 11 0.33 47.85 18.21
C VAL A 11 -0.79 46.94 17.70
N LEU A 12 -0.42 45.79 17.12
CA LEU A 12 -1.36 44.78 16.64
C LEU A 12 -1.76 43.88 17.81
N SER A 13 -2.87 44.21 18.48
CA SER A 13 -3.55 43.32 19.42
C SER A 13 -4.41 42.33 18.63
N ILE A 14 -4.02 41.04 18.64
CA ILE A 14 -4.78 39.95 18.05
C ILE A 14 -5.86 39.53 19.06
N HIS A 15 -7.11 39.95 18.81
CA HIS A 15 -8.30 39.35 19.44
C HIS A 15 -8.71 38.12 18.63
N TYR A 16 -8.68 36.95 19.28
CA TYR A 16 -9.33 35.74 18.79
C TYR A 16 -10.80 35.76 19.26
N ASP A 17 -11.73 36.02 18.35
CA ASP A 17 -13.16 35.74 18.57
C ASP A 17 -13.46 34.31 18.10
N VAL A 18 -13.67 33.42 19.07
CA VAL A 18 -14.28 32.10 18.89
C VAL A 18 -15.78 32.29 19.07
N GLN A 19 -16.53 32.38 17.97
CA GLN A 19 -17.99 32.28 18.02
C GLN A 19 -18.41 30.83 17.74
N GLU A 20 -18.90 30.19 18.78
CA GLU A 20 -19.66 28.94 18.74
C GLU A 20 -20.98 29.16 17.97
N CYS A 21 -21.13 28.52 16.81
CA CYS A 21 -22.42 28.37 16.16
C CYS A 21 -23.22 27.24 16.82
N GLN A 22 -24.08 27.60 17.77
CA GLN A 22 -25.19 26.76 18.20
C GLN A 22 -26.29 26.77 17.13
N THR A 23 -26.49 25.64 16.47
CA THR A 23 -27.65 25.41 15.58
C THR A 23 -28.90 25.20 16.42
N GLN A 24 -29.81 26.18 16.35
CA GLN A 24 -31.19 26.09 16.84
C GLN A 24 -32.03 25.25 15.87
N LEU A 25 -32.63 24.17 16.38
CA LEU A 25 -33.69 23.42 15.70
C LEU A 25 -35.05 24.07 16.05
N ALA A 26 -35.85 24.37 15.02
CA ALA A 26 -37.24 24.78 15.17
C ALA A 26 -38.16 23.52 15.27
N PRO A 27 -39.25 23.57 16.08
CA PRO A 27 -40.11 22.41 16.32
C PRO A 27 -41.33 22.37 15.40
N SER A 28 -41.69 21.18 14.94
CA SER A 28 -43.01 20.86 14.36
C SER A 28 -43.91 20.19 15.40
N GLN A 29 -45.10 20.75 15.57
CA GLN A 29 -46.21 20.30 16.42
C GLN A 29 -46.74 18.93 15.98
N VAL A 30 -46.99 17.99 16.92
CA VAL A 30 -48.18 17.11 16.98
C VAL A 30 -48.34 16.55 18.40
N GLY A 31 -49.56 16.63 18.95
CA GLY A 31 -50.18 15.52 19.68
C GLY A 31 -49.98 15.38 21.19
N SER A 32 -50.99 15.80 21.94
CA SER A 32 -51.17 15.61 23.39
C SER A 32 -51.74 14.23 23.78
N SER A 33 -51.13 13.60 24.78
CA SER A 33 -51.73 12.80 25.89
C SER A 33 -50.53 12.17 26.63
N GLY A 34 -50.38 12.10 27.95
CA GLY A 34 -51.22 12.25 29.12
C GLY A 34 -50.73 11.15 30.10
N GLY A 35 -50.24 11.51 31.30
CA GLY A 35 -50.03 10.52 32.38
C GLY A 35 -48.74 10.63 33.21
N THR A 36 -48.82 11.40 34.30
CA THR A 36 -48.45 11.03 35.70
C THR A 36 -47.11 10.34 36.04
N SER A 37 -46.23 11.13 36.68
CA SER A 37 -45.58 10.95 38.00
C SER A 37 -44.82 9.64 38.31
N VAL A 38 -43.59 9.65 38.85
CA VAL A 38 -43.27 9.82 40.30
C VAL A 38 -41.73 9.76 40.50
N LEU A 39 -41.20 10.66 41.35
CA LEU A 39 -40.01 10.62 42.26
C LEU A 39 -38.69 9.92 41.87
N SER A 40 -37.58 10.65 41.98
CA SER A 40 -36.65 10.59 43.15
C SER A 40 -35.21 10.88 42.76
N ALA A 41 -34.60 11.81 43.48
CA ALA A 41 -33.17 12.08 43.47
C ALA A 41 -32.34 10.90 44.02
N THR A 42 -31.08 10.80 43.59
CA THR A 42 -29.93 10.63 44.48
C THR A 42 -28.63 10.87 43.73
N SER A 43 -27.77 11.67 44.36
CA SER A 43 -26.39 11.93 43.97
C SER A 43 -25.48 10.79 44.43
N THR A 44 -24.53 10.39 43.59
CA THR A 44 -23.25 9.86 44.08
C THR A 44 -22.15 10.11 43.05
N ALA A 45 -21.19 10.94 43.44
CA ALA A 45 -19.87 10.99 42.86
C ALA A 45 -19.09 9.72 43.23
N LEU A 46 -18.20 9.23 42.35
CA LEU A 46 -16.89 8.65 42.69
C LEU A 46 -16.12 8.21 41.43
N SER A 47 -14.89 8.70 41.37
CA SER A 47 -13.64 8.05 40.91
C SER A 47 -13.53 7.47 39.49
N VAL A 48 -12.70 8.16 38.71
CA VAL A 48 -12.04 7.66 37.50
C VAL A 48 -10.78 6.90 37.91
N GLU A 49 -10.77 5.58 37.73
CA GLU A 49 -9.55 4.77 37.71
C GLU A 49 -9.23 4.34 36.28
N GLY A 50 -7.98 4.59 35.87
CA GLY A 50 -7.46 4.27 34.55
C GLY A 50 -7.24 2.76 34.38
N SER A 51 -7.78 2.21 33.30
CA SER A 51 -7.55 0.82 32.89
C SER A 51 -6.58 0.76 31.71
N THR A 52 -5.45 0.13 31.99
CA THR A 52 -4.38 -0.27 31.07
C THR A 52 -4.88 -1.31 30.07
N ARG A 53 -4.76 -1.02 28.78
CA ARG A 53 -5.05 -1.99 27.71
C ARG A 53 -3.78 -2.76 27.33
N THR A 54 -3.83 -4.06 27.58
CA THR A 54 -2.84 -5.08 27.21
C THR A 54 -2.82 -5.29 25.69
N GLY A 55 -1.62 -5.30 25.12
CA GLY A 55 -1.37 -5.69 23.74
C GLY A 55 -1.11 -7.19 23.64
N SER A 56 -1.72 -7.83 22.65
CA SER A 56 -1.42 -9.21 22.22
C SER A 56 -0.67 -9.19 20.89
N THR A 57 0.47 -9.85 20.90
CA THR A 57 1.22 -10.46 19.78
C THR A 57 0.30 -11.43 19.00
N GLU A 58 0.53 -11.87 17.74
CA GLU A 58 1.74 -12.34 17.07
C GLU A 58 1.41 -12.74 15.59
N ASN A 59 2.45 -13.07 14.80
CA ASN A 59 2.55 -13.71 13.46
C ASN A 59 3.04 -12.76 12.34
N GLY A 60 4.27 -12.85 11.79
CA GLY A 60 5.01 -14.00 11.21
C GLY A 60 4.56 -14.18 9.75
N GLU A 61 5.37 -14.14 8.67
CA GLU A 61 6.77 -14.49 8.41
C GLU A 61 7.22 -13.86 7.06
N GLY A 62 8.54 -13.76 6.81
CA GLY A 62 9.06 -13.40 5.48
C GLY A 62 10.57 -13.20 5.38
N LEU A 63 11.39 -14.12 5.90
CA LEU A 63 12.85 -14.08 5.71
C LEU A 63 13.22 -14.36 4.23
N ARG A 64 14.00 -13.45 3.62
CA ARG A 64 14.78 -13.74 2.40
C ARG A 64 16.27 -13.75 2.76
N THR A 65 16.93 -14.80 2.30
CA THR A 65 18.36 -15.08 2.49
C THR A 65 19.24 -14.06 1.75
N ALA A 66 20.11 -13.36 2.47
CA ALA A 66 21.14 -12.50 1.90
C ALA A 66 22.38 -13.33 1.55
N ARG A 67 22.89 -13.13 0.32
CA ARG A 67 24.10 -13.79 -0.21
C ARG A 67 25.28 -12.82 -0.06
N TRP A 68 26.35 -13.24 0.61
CA TRP A 68 27.58 -12.47 0.77
C TRP A 68 28.34 -12.33 -0.57
N VAL A 69 28.67 -11.10 -0.97
CA VAL A 69 29.56 -10.81 -2.11
C VAL A 69 30.93 -10.38 -1.59
N LYS A 70 32.00 -10.95 -2.16
CA LYS A 70 33.40 -10.73 -1.74
C LYS A 70 33.87 -9.30 -2.00
N ARG A 71 34.64 -8.79 -1.04
CA ARG A 71 35.27 -7.46 -0.96
C ARG A 71 36.49 -7.36 -1.90
N GLN A 72 36.29 -7.02 -3.18
CA GLN A 72 37.40 -6.74 -4.14
C GLN A 72 37.11 -5.60 -5.14
N LEU A 73 36.48 -4.51 -4.71
CA LEU A 73 36.22 -3.34 -5.58
C LEU A 73 36.68 -2.03 -4.92
N LEU A 74 37.99 -1.86 -4.77
CA LEU A 74 38.59 -0.57 -4.38
C LEU A 74 39.91 -0.32 -5.14
N THR A 75 39.92 -0.41 -6.47
CA THR A 75 41.02 0.08 -7.32
C THR A 75 40.61 0.49 -8.74
N ARG A 76 39.32 0.76 -9.02
CA ARG A 76 38.91 1.26 -10.35
C ARG A 76 38.91 2.79 -10.38
N ALA A 77 39.64 3.36 -11.33
CA ALA A 77 39.60 4.77 -11.65
C ALA A 77 38.14 5.20 -11.97
N PRO A 78 37.75 6.44 -11.63
CA PRO A 78 36.39 6.92 -11.90
C PRO A 78 36.11 6.88 -13.41
N LYS A 79 34.94 6.32 -13.76
CA LYS A 79 34.45 6.29 -15.14
C LYS A 79 34.26 7.72 -15.65
N THR A 80 34.59 7.94 -16.91
CA THR A 80 34.32 9.21 -17.58
C THR A 80 32.80 9.40 -17.79
N ALA A 81 32.32 10.64 -17.89
CA ALA A 81 30.90 10.91 -18.14
C ALA A 81 30.36 10.26 -19.43
N GLU A 82 31.22 10.03 -20.43
CA GLU A 82 30.85 9.32 -21.66
C GLU A 82 30.67 7.80 -21.42
N GLU A 83 31.44 7.19 -20.51
CA GLU A 83 31.29 5.78 -20.11
C GLU A 83 30.04 5.56 -19.25
N ILE A 84 29.75 6.48 -18.32
CA ILE A 84 28.52 6.45 -17.51
C ILE A 84 27.29 6.53 -18.42
N ALA A 85 27.30 7.45 -19.40
CA ALA A 85 26.19 7.57 -20.36
C ALA A 85 26.06 6.36 -21.32
N LEU A 86 27.10 5.53 -21.46
CA LEU A 86 27.04 4.29 -22.22
C LEU A 86 26.44 3.17 -21.36
N ASP A 87 26.87 3.06 -20.11
CA ASP A 87 26.35 2.10 -19.13
C ASP A 87 24.84 2.34 -18.88
N ASP A 88 24.42 3.60 -18.73
CA ASP A 88 22.99 3.95 -18.57
C ASP A 88 22.14 3.51 -19.78
N LYS A 89 22.70 3.58 -21.00
CA LYS A 89 22.02 3.11 -22.21
C LYS A 89 21.95 1.59 -22.27
N GLU A 90 23.00 0.89 -21.84
CA GLU A 90 23.00 -0.56 -21.74
C GLU A 90 21.99 -1.04 -20.69
N GLU A 91 21.94 -0.40 -19.52
CA GLU A 91 20.94 -0.67 -18.49
C GLU A 91 19.52 -0.41 -19.00
N LEU A 92 19.29 0.67 -19.75
CA LEU A 92 17.98 0.96 -20.34
C LEU A 92 17.55 -0.14 -21.33
N VAL A 93 18.48 -0.69 -22.12
CA VAL A 93 18.20 -1.80 -23.05
C VAL A 93 17.90 -3.09 -22.27
N VAL A 94 18.67 -3.38 -21.23
CA VAL A 94 18.43 -4.55 -20.35
C VAL A 94 17.09 -4.42 -19.63
N ALA A 95 16.72 -3.22 -19.16
CA ALA A 95 15.44 -2.95 -18.53
C ALA A 95 14.26 -3.13 -19.51
N LYS A 96 14.40 -2.67 -20.76
CA LYS A 96 13.41 -2.91 -21.83
C LYS A 96 13.25 -4.40 -22.13
N MET A 97 14.35 -5.15 -22.19
CA MET A 97 14.33 -6.61 -22.40
C MET A 97 13.66 -7.36 -21.23
N ARG A 98 13.91 -6.95 -19.98
CA ARG A 98 13.23 -7.51 -18.80
C ARG A 98 11.72 -7.23 -18.83
N ARG A 99 11.32 -6.00 -19.13
CA ARG A 99 9.91 -5.60 -19.24
C ARG A 99 9.17 -6.37 -20.36
N LYS A 100 9.82 -6.60 -21.50
CA LYS A 100 9.26 -7.43 -22.59
C LYS A 100 9.04 -8.88 -22.12
N LYS A 101 10.03 -9.50 -21.46
CA LYS A 101 9.88 -10.85 -20.89
C LYS A 101 8.74 -10.97 -19.87
N GLU A 102 8.54 -9.95 -19.03
CA GLU A 102 7.42 -9.94 -18.07
C GLU A 102 6.06 -9.84 -18.76
N LEU A 103 5.95 -9.03 -19.82
CA LEU A 103 4.73 -8.92 -20.63
C LEU A 103 4.42 -10.23 -21.36
N ASP A 104 5.43 -10.86 -21.96
CA ASP A 104 5.28 -12.16 -22.63
C ASP A 104 4.83 -13.26 -21.64
N LYS A 105 5.41 -13.27 -20.43
CA LYS A 105 5.01 -14.19 -19.36
C LYS A 105 3.56 -13.96 -18.91
N LYS A 106 3.15 -12.69 -18.74
CA LYS A 106 1.76 -12.35 -18.40
C LYS A 106 0.77 -12.75 -19.51
N ALA A 107 1.15 -12.56 -20.78
CA ALA A 107 0.34 -12.99 -21.91
C ALA A 107 0.18 -14.53 -21.95
N GLU A 108 1.24 -15.28 -21.65
CA GLU A 108 1.20 -16.74 -21.55
C GLU A 108 0.29 -17.22 -20.40
N GLU A 109 0.37 -16.57 -19.23
CA GLU A 109 -0.50 -16.84 -18.08
C GLU A 109 -1.97 -16.53 -18.39
N GLN A 110 -2.26 -15.41 -19.05
CA GLN A 110 -3.60 -15.04 -19.51
C GLN A 110 -4.15 -16.06 -20.51
N TYR A 111 -3.35 -16.51 -21.48
CA TYR A 111 -3.74 -17.53 -22.44
C TYR A 111 -4.03 -18.88 -21.76
N LYS A 112 -3.21 -19.30 -20.79
CA LYS A 112 -3.45 -20.51 -19.98
C LYS A 112 -4.74 -20.40 -19.17
N ALA A 113 -5.00 -19.24 -18.55
CA ALA A 113 -6.22 -18.98 -17.79
C ALA A 113 -7.48 -18.98 -18.68
N GLU A 114 -7.40 -18.38 -19.87
CA GLU A 114 -8.49 -18.39 -20.86
C GLU A 114 -8.78 -19.81 -21.38
N ARG A 115 -7.72 -20.61 -21.62
CA ARG A 115 -7.85 -22.02 -22.01
C ARG A 115 -8.49 -22.88 -20.92
N LEU A 116 -8.21 -22.60 -19.64
CA LEU A 116 -8.87 -23.24 -18.51
C LEU A 116 -10.35 -22.81 -18.37
N ARG A 117 -10.66 -21.52 -18.57
CA ARG A 117 -12.06 -21.03 -18.59
C ARG A 117 -12.89 -21.68 -19.70
N LYS A 118 -12.31 -21.87 -20.90
CA LYS A 118 -12.97 -22.57 -22.02
C LYS A 118 -13.19 -24.07 -21.77
N ARG A 119 -12.56 -24.66 -20.73
CA ARG A 119 -12.79 -26.05 -20.28
C ARG A 119 -13.87 -26.19 -19.19
N GLY A 120 -14.57 -25.12 -18.83
CA GLY A 120 -15.69 -25.16 -17.90
C GLY A 120 -16.87 -26.04 -18.36
N PRO A 121 -17.90 -26.25 -17.51
CA PRO A 121 -18.96 -27.26 -17.71
C PRO A 121 -19.79 -27.12 -19.01
N ALA A 122 -19.76 -25.96 -19.67
CA ALA A 122 -20.33 -25.78 -21.02
C ALA A 122 -19.58 -26.57 -22.12
N GLY A 123 -18.30 -26.91 -21.90
CA GLY A 123 -17.51 -27.77 -22.79
C GLY A 123 -17.98 -29.23 -22.83
N VAL A 124 -18.73 -29.68 -21.82
CA VAL A 124 -19.29 -31.04 -21.76
C VAL A 124 -20.47 -31.21 -22.72
N MET A 125 -21.20 -30.13 -23.06
CA MET A 125 -22.29 -30.21 -24.04
C MET A 125 -21.82 -30.27 -25.50
N LEU A 126 -20.65 -29.73 -25.83
CA LEU A 126 -20.06 -29.87 -27.17
C LEU A 126 -19.49 -31.28 -27.44
N VAL A 127 -19.07 -32.00 -26.39
CA VAL A 127 -18.59 -33.38 -26.48
C VAL A 127 -19.72 -34.37 -26.83
N ARG A 128 -20.98 -34.03 -26.52
CA ARG A 128 -22.15 -34.88 -26.88
C ARG A 128 -22.48 -34.87 -28.37
N ARG A 129 -22.08 -33.84 -29.12
CA ARG A 129 -22.30 -33.74 -30.58
C ARG A 129 -21.17 -34.38 -31.42
N GLU A 130 -20.09 -34.86 -30.78
CA GLU A 130 -18.95 -35.50 -31.46
C GLU A 130 -18.96 -37.04 -31.40
N ARG A 131 -19.95 -37.66 -30.74
CA ARG A 131 -20.10 -39.13 -30.64
C ARG A 131 -20.45 -39.85 -31.96
N GLY A 132 -20.61 -39.14 -33.08
CA GLY A 132 -20.90 -39.71 -34.39
C GLY A 132 -19.72 -39.75 -35.38
N ARG A 133 -18.52 -39.30 -34.98
CA ARG A 133 -17.35 -39.30 -35.88
C ARG A 133 -16.49 -40.53 -35.65
N THR A 134 -16.07 -41.18 -36.74
CA THR A 134 -15.16 -42.33 -36.68
C THR A 134 -13.78 -41.88 -36.16
N ALA A 135 -13.06 -42.77 -35.46
CA ALA A 135 -11.73 -42.47 -34.92
C ALA A 135 -10.74 -41.93 -35.98
N LEU A 136 -10.93 -42.36 -37.24
CA LEU A 136 -10.20 -41.89 -38.41
C LEU A 136 -10.38 -40.39 -38.67
N GLN A 137 -11.61 -39.87 -38.58
CA GLN A 137 -11.89 -38.44 -38.79
C GLN A 137 -11.31 -37.56 -37.68
N VAL A 138 -11.25 -38.09 -36.44
CA VAL A 138 -10.62 -37.41 -35.31
C VAL A 138 -9.10 -37.35 -35.50
N ALA A 139 -8.49 -38.45 -35.94
CA ALA A 139 -7.06 -38.52 -36.24
C ALA A 139 -6.65 -37.62 -37.43
N GLU A 140 -7.46 -37.54 -38.47
CA GLU A 140 -7.18 -36.68 -39.62
C GLU A 140 -7.25 -35.18 -39.24
N ARG A 141 -8.21 -34.81 -38.39
CA ARG A 141 -8.37 -33.44 -37.91
C ARG A 141 -7.28 -33.05 -36.92
N SER A 142 -6.81 -33.98 -36.08
CA SER A 142 -5.66 -33.73 -35.20
C SER A 142 -4.37 -33.58 -36.00
N ALA A 143 -4.16 -34.39 -37.04
CA ALA A 143 -3.04 -34.25 -37.96
C ALA A 143 -3.07 -32.91 -38.73
N LYS A 144 -4.25 -32.48 -39.21
CA LYS A 144 -4.44 -31.15 -39.84
C LYS A 144 -4.14 -30.00 -38.89
N ARG A 145 -4.57 -30.10 -37.62
CA ARG A 145 -4.24 -29.11 -36.58
C ARG A 145 -2.74 -29.08 -36.28
N ALA A 146 -2.10 -30.23 -36.14
CA ALA A 146 -0.65 -30.31 -35.90
C ALA A 146 0.15 -29.72 -37.08
N LYS A 147 -0.28 -29.94 -38.32
CA LYS A 147 0.34 -29.34 -39.52
C LYS A 147 0.15 -27.82 -39.55
N ALA A 148 -1.04 -27.32 -39.22
CA ALA A 148 -1.30 -25.88 -39.16
C ALA A 148 -0.50 -25.19 -38.04
N GLU A 149 -0.39 -25.82 -36.86
CA GLU A 149 0.41 -25.30 -35.75
C GLU A 149 1.91 -25.28 -36.09
N LYS A 150 2.41 -26.30 -36.79
CA LYS A 150 3.80 -26.31 -37.28
C LYS A 150 4.06 -25.18 -38.27
N ALA A 151 3.14 -24.95 -39.22
CA ALA A 151 3.26 -23.87 -40.20
C ALA A 151 3.27 -22.49 -39.54
N LEU A 152 2.42 -22.27 -38.52
CA LEU A 152 2.40 -21.02 -37.76
C LEU A 152 3.74 -20.77 -37.03
N ARG A 153 4.32 -21.80 -36.40
CA ARG A 153 5.62 -21.69 -35.73
C ARG A 153 6.77 -21.41 -36.71
N GLU A 154 6.73 -21.98 -37.91
CA GLU A 154 7.71 -21.70 -38.95
C GLU A 154 7.60 -20.25 -39.46
N GLU A 155 6.38 -19.71 -39.58
CA GLU A 155 6.14 -18.31 -39.96
C GLU A 155 6.60 -17.33 -38.86
N GLU A 156 6.27 -17.60 -37.60
CA GLU A 156 6.74 -16.81 -36.45
C GLU A 156 8.27 -16.80 -36.36
N ALA A 157 8.91 -17.96 -36.57
CA ALA A 157 10.38 -18.05 -36.61
C ALA A 157 10.98 -17.22 -37.75
N ARG A 158 10.31 -17.17 -38.92
CA ARG A 158 10.75 -16.35 -40.06
C ARG A 158 10.64 -14.86 -39.74
N LEU A 159 9.55 -14.42 -39.12
CA LEU A 159 9.35 -13.03 -38.72
C LEU A 159 10.38 -12.59 -37.66
N ALA A 160 10.68 -13.46 -36.69
CA ALA A 160 11.71 -13.20 -35.68
C ALA A 160 13.11 -13.04 -36.30
N LEU A 161 13.43 -13.81 -37.35
CA LEU A 161 14.69 -13.69 -38.07
C LEU A 161 14.81 -12.35 -38.82
N VAL A 162 13.72 -11.89 -39.43
CA VAL A 162 13.65 -10.58 -40.13
C VAL A 162 13.81 -9.43 -39.13
N GLU A 163 13.17 -9.51 -37.96
CA GLU A 163 13.31 -8.50 -36.90
C GLU A 163 14.75 -8.45 -36.37
N ALA A 164 15.37 -9.60 -36.14
CA ALA A 164 16.78 -9.69 -35.71
C ALA A 164 17.75 -9.08 -36.74
N GLN A 165 17.50 -9.30 -38.04
CA GLN A 165 18.29 -8.68 -39.12
C GLN A 165 18.14 -7.16 -39.13
N LYS A 166 16.92 -6.63 -38.92
CA LYS A 166 16.67 -5.19 -38.85
C LYS A 166 17.40 -4.53 -37.69
N VAL A 167 17.36 -5.13 -36.49
CA VAL A 167 18.09 -4.64 -35.31
C VAL A 167 19.60 -4.64 -35.55
N SER A 168 20.13 -5.69 -36.20
CA SER A 168 21.55 -5.76 -36.55
C SER A 168 21.97 -4.64 -37.52
N GLN A 169 21.15 -4.34 -38.54
CA GLN A 169 21.40 -3.24 -39.47
C GLN A 169 21.37 -1.87 -38.79
N GLU A 170 20.41 -1.63 -37.88
CA GLU A 170 20.33 -0.39 -37.11
C GLU A 170 21.55 -0.21 -36.19
N LEU A 171 22.04 -1.29 -35.57
CA LEU A 171 23.24 -1.27 -34.75
C LEU A 171 24.50 -0.95 -35.57
N GLN A 172 24.63 -1.54 -36.77
CA GLN A 172 25.73 -1.22 -37.69
C GLN A 172 25.66 0.26 -38.15
N ALA A 173 24.47 0.77 -38.46
CA ALA A 173 24.26 2.17 -38.80
C ALA A 173 24.66 3.11 -37.65
N ALA A 174 24.27 2.79 -36.41
CA ALA A 174 24.65 3.55 -35.22
C ALA A 174 26.16 3.57 -35.00
N LYS A 175 26.85 2.43 -35.13
CA LYS A 175 28.31 2.33 -35.05
C LYS A 175 28.99 3.21 -36.11
N SER A 176 28.48 3.22 -37.34
CA SER A 176 29.03 4.07 -38.41
C SER A 176 28.87 5.57 -38.13
N ARG A 177 27.74 5.99 -37.51
CA ARG A 177 27.50 7.39 -37.10
C ARG A 177 28.46 7.83 -36.00
N LEU A 178 28.73 6.96 -35.03
CA LEU A 178 29.70 7.19 -33.96
C LEU A 178 31.12 7.32 -34.50
N ALA A 179 31.54 6.43 -35.41
CA ALA A 179 32.84 6.51 -36.07
C ALA A 179 33.02 7.82 -36.86
N LYS A 180 31.97 8.31 -37.55
CA LYS A 180 31.98 9.61 -38.23
C LYS A 180 32.12 10.78 -37.25
N LYS A 181 31.43 10.75 -36.10
CA LYS A 181 31.56 11.77 -35.05
C LYS A 181 32.97 11.80 -34.46
N ASN A 182 33.58 10.64 -34.20
CA ASN A 182 34.95 10.55 -33.68
C ASN A 182 35.98 11.08 -34.68
N LYS A 183 35.87 10.74 -35.98
CA LYS A 183 36.72 11.35 -37.03
C LYS A 183 36.56 12.87 -37.10
N LYS A 184 35.34 13.41 -36.90
CA LYS A 184 35.10 14.87 -36.88
C LYS A 184 35.69 15.54 -35.64
N LYS A 185 35.60 14.92 -34.45
CA LYS A 185 36.30 15.38 -33.23
C LYS A 185 37.82 15.36 -33.42
N GLN A 186 38.38 14.30 -34.00
CA GLN A 186 39.82 14.17 -34.25
C GLN A 186 40.34 15.23 -35.24
N LYS A 187 39.59 15.52 -36.32
CA LYS A 187 39.93 16.62 -37.24
C LYS A 187 39.85 18.01 -36.59
N ARG A 188 38.90 18.24 -35.67
CA ARG A 188 38.79 19.51 -34.92
C ARG A 188 39.88 19.67 -33.88
N GLY A 189 40.35 18.58 -33.25
CA GLY A 189 41.48 18.60 -32.33
C GLY A 189 42.82 18.94 -32.99
N ILE A 190 43.01 18.58 -34.26
CA ILE A 190 44.22 18.92 -35.02
C ILE A 190 44.21 20.39 -35.50
N ALA A 191 43.04 20.96 -35.77
CA ALA A 191 42.92 22.36 -36.23
C ALA A 191 43.12 23.40 -35.11
N ASN A 192 42.92 23.04 -33.84
CA ASN A 192 43.10 23.95 -32.70
C ASN A 192 44.47 23.77 -32.00
N GLY A 193 45.39 22.99 -32.58
CA GLY A 193 46.70 22.70 -32.01
C GLY A 193 47.83 23.71 -32.31
N THR A 194 47.56 24.80 -33.03
CA THR A 194 48.59 25.78 -33.45
C THR A 194 48.52 27.15 -32.75
N ALA A 195 47.70 27.33 -31.71
CA ALA A 195 47.55 28.63 -31.04
C ALA A 195 47.67 28.61 -29.50
N ALA A 196 48.33 27.60 -28.93
CA ALA A 196 48.61 27.55 -27.49
C ALA A 196 50.05 27.06 -27.23
N SER A 197 51.03 27.84 -27.66
CA SER A 197 52.42 27.70 -27.24
C SER A 197 53.02 29.07 -26.98
N ALA A 198 52.58 29.70 -25.89
CA ALA A 198 53.25 30.80 -25.22
C ALA A 198 52.51 31.08 -23.92
N GLU A 199 52.87 30.37 -22.85
CA GLU A 199 52.78 30.77 -21.42
C GLU A 199 52.71 29.51 -20.54
N SER A 200 53.88 29.04 -20.14
CA SER A 200 54.12 28.42 -18.83
C SER A 200 55.60 28.03 -18.77
N LYS A 201 56.42 28.99 -18.36
CA LYS A 201 57.76 28.74 -17.80
C LYS A 201 57.69 29.17 -16.34
N LEU A 202 58.34 28.38 -15.48
CA LEU A 202 58.60 28.56 -14.04
C LEU A 202 57.62 27.85 -13.09
N LEU A 203 57.92 26.59 -12.72
CA LEU A 203 58.52 26.22 -11.42
C LEU A 203 58.59 24.68 -11.19
N HIS A 204 59.83 24.17 -11.15
CA HIS A 204 60.40 23.03 -10.39
C HIS A 204 59.96 21.54 -10.62
N PRO A 205 60.84 20.56 -10.28
CA PRO A 205 61.19 19.42 -11.12
C PRO A 205 61.29 18.11 -10.31
N THR A 206 60.21 17.37 -10.14
CA THR A 206 60.29 16.07 -9.44
C THR A 206 59.25 15.13 -10.01
N GLN A 207 59.61 14.41 -11.09
CA GLN A 207 58.98 13.15 -11.50
C GLN A 207 59.72 12.52 -12.69
N LYS A 208 61.02 12.29 -12.52
CA LYS A 208 61.83 11.52 -13.47
C LYS A 208 62.29 10.22 -12.78
N ALA A 209 61.35 9.33 -12.46
CA ALA A 209 61.65 8.01 -11.89
C ALA A 209 60.61 6.90 -12.15
N LEU A 210 59.65 7.06 -13.07
CA LEU A 210 58.57 6.08 -13.24
C LEU A 210 58.27 5.69 -14.70
N LYS A 211 59.30 5.70 -15.55
CA LYS A 211 59.19 5.37 -16.99
C LYS A 211 60.13 4.25 -17.46
N GLN A 212 60.40 3.26 -16.59
CA GLN A 212 61.27 2.12 -16.92
C GLN A 212 60.72 0.73 -16.53
N GLN A 213 59.40 0.56 -16.35
CA GLN A 213 58.82 -0.74 -15.95
C GLN A 213 57.61 -1.25 -16.76
N GLN A 214 57.38 -0.77 -17.98
CA GLN A 214 56.27 -1.29 -18.80
C GLN A 214 56.65 -1.61 -20.24
N GLU A 215 57.82 -2.24 -20.43
CA GLU A 215 58.12 -2.99 -21.64
C GLU A 215 58.72 -4.35 -21.26
N GLY A 216 57.88 -5.39 -21.29
CA GLY A 216 58.33 -6.77 -21.11
C GLY A 216 57.17 -7.73 -20.86
N GLY A 217 56.77 -8.49 -21.87
CA GLY A 217 55.86 -9.63 -21.67
C GLY A 217 54.93 -9.95 -22.84
N LYS A 218 55.49 -10.26 -24.02
CA LYS A 218 54.79 -11.05 -25.06
C LYS A 218 55.29 -12.50 -25.00
N HIS A 219 54.36 -13.44 -25.20
CA HIS A 219 54.46 -14.91 -25.44
C HIS A 219 53.78 -15.75 -24.34
N ARG A 220 53.18 -16.93 -24.57
CA ARG A 220 52.70 -17.74 -25.73
C ARG A 220 52.30 -19.10 -25.11
N SER A 221 51.11 -19.64 -25.39
CA SER A 221 50.76 -21.09 -25.48
C SER A 221 49.24 -21.25 -25.26
N THR A 222 48.39 -21.76 -26.16
CA THR A 222 48.27 -23.07 -26.86
C THR A 222 48.01 -24.28 -25.96
N ASP A 223 46.81 -24.84 -26.18
CA ASP A 223 46.43 -26.26 -26.25
C ASP A 223 45.93 -27.08 -25.04
N ARG A 224 44.86 -27.84 -25.35
CA ARG A 224 44.29 -29.07 -24.74
C ARG A 224 43.55 -28.91 -23.39
N GLU A 225 42.44 -29.61 -23.11
CA GLU A 225 41.98 -30.92 -23.57
C GLU A 225 40.46 -31.14 -23.38
N LYS A 226 39.93 -32.16 -24.08
CA LYS A 226 38.54 -32.69 -24.03
C LYS A 226 38.35 -33.60 -22.80
N GLY A 227 37.08 -33.81 -22.41
CA GLY A 227 36.71 -34.93 -21.53
C GLY A 227 35.19 -35.05 -21.31
N ASP A 228 34.57 -36.00 -22.01
CA ASP A 228 33.18 -36.47 -21.87
C ASP A 228 33.00 -37.40 -20.64
N THR A 229 31.73 -37.55 -20.19
CA THR A 229 30.95 -38.83 -20.08
C THR A 229 30.08 -39.04 -18.82
N SER A 230 28.85 -39.51 -19.11
CA SER A 230 27.93 -40.44 -18.38
C SER A 230 27.51 -40.18 -16.92
N LYS A 231 26.20 -40.06 -16.60
CA LYS A 231 25.08 -41.06 -16.53
C LYS A 231 25.22 -42.13 -15.43
N HIS A 232 24.27 -42.14 -14.48
CA HIS A 232 23.50 -43.26 -13.89
C HIS A 232 22.61 -42.66 -12.77
N MET A 233 21.27 -42.62 -12.83
CA MET A 233 20.24 -43.66 -12.59
C MET A 233 20.32 -44.41 -11.25
N ASN A 234 19.35 -44.17 -10.35
CA ASN A 234 18.46 -45.13 -9.65
C ASN A 234 17.87 -44.50 -8.36
N THR A 235 16.53 -44.35 -8.21
CA THR A 235 15.53 -45.27 -7.57
C THR A 235 15.90 -45.64 -6.13
N ALA A 236 15.05 -45.71 -5.11
CA ALA A 236 13.64 -45.46 -4.84
C ALA A 236 13.44 -45.65 -3.30
N SER A 237 12.23 -45.35 -2.82
CA SER A 237 11.54 -46.03 -1.69
C SER A 237 11.83 -45.65 -0.23
N ALA A 238 10.83 -44.97 0.37
CA ALA A 238 9.96 -45.39 1.47
C ALA A 238 10.49 -45.80 2.87
N ASP A 239 9.83 -45.16 3.84
CA ASP A 239 9.27 -45.67 5.11
C ASP A 239 10.06 -45.73 6.44
N ALA A 240 9.35 -45.16 7.43
CA ALA A 240 9.17 -45.54 8.83
C ALA A 240 10.32 -45.37 9.87
N GLY A 241 10.04 -44.48 10.84
CA GLY A 241 9.76 -44.94 12.21
C GLY A 241 10.88 -44.89 13.26
N ALA A 242 10.50 -44.33 14.41
CA ALA A 242 11.07 -44.48 15.77
C ALA A 242 12.29 -43.63 16.18
N GLY A 243 12.11 -42.86 17.26
CA GLY A 243 13.19 -42.31 18.10
C GLY A 243 13.93 -43.41 18.88
N PRO A 244 14.99 -43.08 19.65
CA PRO A 244 14.78 -42.40 20.93
C PRO A 244 15.89 -41.43 21.41
N SER A 245 15.55 -40.75 22.50
CA SER A 245 16.36 -39.97 23.45
C SER A 245 17.61 -40.71 23.95
N ILE A 246 18.80 -40.08 23.88
CA ILE A 246 19.98 -40.42 24.69
C ILE A 246 20.78 -39.14 25.02
N VAL A 247 21.07 -38.98 26.30
CA VAL A 247 21.94 -37.99 26.97
C VAL A 247 23.41 -38.24 26.60
N PRO A 248 24.28 -37.25 26.33
CA PRO A 248 25.70 -37.50 26.28
C PRO A 248 26.39 -37.18 27.60
N ALA A 249 27.13 -38.19 28.06
CA ALA A 249 28.05 -38.17 29.17
C ALA A 249 29.27 -37.29 28.91
N ILE A 250 29.78 -36.79 30.02
CA ILE A 250 31.03 -36.05 30.21
C ILE A 250 32.21 -36.95 29.81
N THR A 251 33.09 -36.46 28.93
CA THR A 251 34.47 -36.94 28.83
C THR A 251 35.41 -35.75 28.73
N ASN A 252 36.34 -35.68 29.70
CA ASN A 252 37.47 -34.78 29.73
C ASN A 252 38.63 -35.37 28.91
N ALA A 253 39.26 -34.56 28.07
CA ALA A 253 40.65 -34.73 27.68
C ALA A 253 41.23 -33.42 27.13
N GLY A 254 42.36 -32.98 27.70
CA GLY A 254 43.49 -32.54 26.88
C GLY A 254 43.75 -31.05 26.72
N GLU A 255 44.70 -30.57 27.56
CA GLU A 255 45.90 -29.80 27.17
C GLU A 255 45.80 -28.31 26.76
N GLY A 256 46.61 -27.50 27.44
CA GLY A 256 47.01 -26.16 27.01
C GLY A 256 47.54 -25.32 28.17
N GLY A 257 48.86 -25.32 28.37
CA GLY A 257 49.53 -24.71 29.53
C GLY A 257 49.81 -23.21 29.48
N SER A 258 50.32 -22.71 30.60
CA SER A 258 51.27 -21.59 30.75
C SER A 258 51.62 -21.50 32.24
N GLU A 259 52.81 -21.94 32.65
CA GLU A 259 53.98 -21.09 32.95
C GLU A 259 53.63 -19.88 33.84
N MET A 260 54.01 -19.93 35.12
CA MET A 260 54.67 -18.81 35.84
C MET A 260 55.43 -19.33 37.08
N HIS A 261 56.59 -18.69 37.27
CA HIS A 261 57.70 -18.95 38.19
C HIS A 261 57.37 -19.18 39.68
N ARG A 262 58.16 -20.08 40.29
CA ARG A 262 58.48 -20.09 41.72
C ARG A 262 59.99 -20.22 41.89
N ASP A 263 60.59 -19.19 42.49
CA ASP A 263 61.94 -19.23 43.03
C ASP A 263 61.92 -19.75 44.48
N ASP A 264 62.78 -20.74 44.70
CA ASP A 264 63.70 -20.92 45.82
C ASP A 264 63.24 -20.70 47.27
N MET A 265 63.21 -21.81 48.03
CA MET A 265 64.08 -21.90 49.21
C MET A 265 64.38 -23.37 49.56
N VAL A 266 65.68 -23.69 49.49
CA VAL A 266 66.34 -24.94 49.86
C VAL A 266 66.66 -24.93 51.36
N VAL A 267 66.35 -26.03 52.06
CA VAL A 267 67.03 -26.43 53.32
C VAL A 267 67.17 -27.98 53.32
N PRO A 268 68.31 -28.55 53.73
CA PRO A 268 68.79 -29.83 53.18
C PRO A 268 68.40 -31.07 53.99
N VAL A 269 68.45 -32.19 53.27
CA VAL A 269 68.35 -33.58 53.73
C VAL A 269 69.63 -34.01 54.44
N GLY A 270 69.48 -34.76 55.52
CA GLY A 270 70.53 -35.62 56.03
C GLY A 270 70.10 -36.36 57.29
N LEU A 271 69.67 -37.61 57.15
CA LEU A 271 70.32 -38.81 57.72
C LEU A 271 69.38 -40.01 57.78
N GLU A 272 69.97 -41.14 57.41
CA GLU A 272 69.40 -42.48 57.35
C GLU A 272 69.06 -43.01 58.75
N GLY A 273 67.95 -43.74 58.84
CA GLY A 273 67.59 -44.50 60.04
C GLY A 273 66.47 -45.49 59.73
N LYS A 274 66.85 -46.74 59.47
CA LYS A 274 65.96 -47.90 59.56
C LYS A 274 65.59 -48.11 61.03
N GLY A 275 64.32 -48.32 61.34
CA GLY A 275 63.89 -48.74 62.66
C GLY A 275 62.41 -48.47 62.90
N ASP A 276 61.63 -49.55 62.80
CA ASP A 276 60.53 -49.93 63.68
C ASP A 276 59.24 -49.10 63.74
N ASP A 277 58.14 -49.85 63.75
CA ASP A 277 56.74 -49.46 63.92
C ASP A 277 56.55 -48.56 65.15
N GLU A 278 56.72 -47.25 64.97
CA GLU A 278 56.31 -46.22 65.91
C GLU A 278 54.98 -45.62 65.43
N VAL A 279 53.89 -46.00 66.09
CA VAL A 279 52.53 -45.48 65.89
C VAL A 279 52.56 -43.95 65.96
N ARG A 280 52.43 -43.28 64.80
CA ARG A 280 52.32 -41.82 64.67
C ARG A 280 50.97 -41.33 65.21
N LEU A 281 50.87 -41.19 66.53
CA LEU A 281 49.85 -40.38 67.20
C LEU A 281 49.98 -38.92 66.73
N GLY A 282 49.29 -38.58 65.63
CA GLY A 282 49.30 -37.24 65.04
C GLY A 282 48.79 -37.18 63.61
N GLN A 283 49.10 -38.19 62.77
CA GLN A 283 48.52 -38.28 61.42
C GLN A 283 47.04 -38.63 61.46
N GLU A 284 46.63 -39.51 62.38
CA GLU A 284 45.23 -39.82 62.62
C GLU A 284 44.45 -38.61 63.16
N LYS A 285 45.10 -37.75 63.96
CA LYS A 285 44.49 -36.50 64.44
C LYS A 285 44.30 -35.49 63.32
N PHE A 286 45.33 -35.27 62.50
CA PHE A 286 45.22 -34.36 61.36
C PHE A 286 44.18 -34.86 60.36
N PHE A 287 44.22 -36.16 59.99
CA PHE A 287 43.24 -36.77 59.11
C PHE A 287 41.83 -36.73 59.70
N HIS A 288 41.68 -36.94 61.01
CA HIS A 288 40.40 -36.74 61.68
C HIS A 288 39.94 -35.28 61.59
N GLU A 289 40.78 -34.32 61.97
CA GLU A 289 40.44 -32.89 61.95
C GLU A 289 40.15 -32.34 60.54
N THR A 290 40.79 -32.89 59.50
CA THR A 290 40.57 -32.45 58.11
C THR A 290 39.46 -33.20 57.41
N GLU A 291 39.33 -34.52 57.58
CA GLU A 291 38.47 -35.38 56.76
C GLU A 291 37.34 -36.10 57.51
N GLN A 292 37.45 -36.34 58.82
CA GLN A 292 36.47 -37.17 59.57
C GLN A 292 35.72 -36.46 60.69
N CYS A 293 36.16 -35.27 61.10
CA CYS A 293 35.59 -34.57 62.23
C CYS A 293 34.28 -33.90 61.80
N CYS A 294 33.14 -34.42 62.24
CA CYS A 294 31.82 -33.84 61.99
C CYS A 294 31.65 -32.40 62.52
N LYS A 295 32.55 -31.96 63.40
CA LYS A 295 32.62 -30.58 63.93
C LYS A 295 33.59 -29.70 63.15
N ARG A 296 34.17 -30.17 62.05
CA ARG A 296 35.06 -29.36 61.21
C ARG A 296 34.31 -28.15 60.68
N ILE A 297 35.00 -27.03 60.63
CA ILE A 297 34.44 -25.78 60.14
C ILE A 297 34.75 -25.69 58.65
N LEU A 298 33.71 -25.82 57.83
CA LEU A 298 33.84 -25.70 56.38
C LEU A 298 33.54 -24.25 55.96
N PRO A 299 34.40 -23.63 55.14
CA PRO A 299 34.07 -22.38 54.47
C PRO A 299 33.06 -22.64 53.34
N CYS A 300 32.23 -21.64 53.02
CA CYS A 300 31.42 -21.67 51.79
C CYS A 300 32.31 -21.88 50.55
N GLU A 301 31.90 -22.75 49.63
CA GLU A 301 32.70 -23.11 48.43
C GLU A 301 32.84 -21.92 47.46
N LEU A 302 31.87 -21.00 47.47
CA LEU A 302 31.91 -19.76 46.69
C LEU A 302 32.80 -18.67 47.32
N GLY A 303 33.38 -18.93 48.50
CA GLY A 303 34.37 -18.06 49.14
C GLY A 303 33.81 -16.75 49.68
N CYS A 304 32.55 -16.69 50.12
CA CYS A 304 31.95 -15.48 50.71
C CYS A 304 32.49 -15.12 52.11
N GLY A 305 33.30 -15.98 52.71
CA GLY A 305 33.87 -15.81 54.05
C GLY A 305 33.05 -16.41 55.19
N LEU A 306 31.80 -16.85 54.92
CA LEU A 306 31.00 -17.58 55.90
C LEU A 306 31.61 -18.95 56.19
N ARG A 307 31.65 -19.31 57.47
CA ARG A 307 32.22 -20.55 58.00
C ARG A 307 31.25 -21.15 59.00
N MET A 308 30.76 -22.37 58.74
CA MET A 308 29.86 -23.10 59.64
C MET A 308 30.40 -24.50 59.91
N ARG A 309 29.89 -25.16 60.95
CA ARG A 309 30.27 -26.57 61.19
C ARG A 309 29.68 -27.45 60.09
N GLU A 310 30.39 -28.51 59.72
CA GLU A 310 29.93 -29.46 58.70
C GLU A 310 28.54 -30.02 59.00
N GLU A 311 28.26 -30.38 60.26
CA GLU A 311 26.93 -30.82 60.69
C GLU A 311 25.82 -29.80 60.39
N GLU A 312 26.10 -28.49 60.51
CA GLU A 312 25.16 -27.42 60.21
C GLU A 312 24.99 -27.25 58.70
N TRP A 313 26.09 -27.31 57.94
CA TRP A 313 26.05 -27.23 56.48
C TRP A 313 25.26 -28.37 55.85
N LEU A 314 25.40 -29.59 56.36
CA LEU A 314 24.71 -30.79 55.89
C LEU A 314 23.27 -30.91 56.42
N SER A 315 22.89 -30.10 57.41
CA SER A 315 21.53 -30.11 57.93
C SER A 315 20.52 -29.62 56.88
N PRO A 316 19.29 -30.17 56.83
CA PRO A 316 18.24 -29.68 55.94
C PRO A 316 17.95 -28.20 56.18
N SER A 317 17.82 -27.42 55.10
CA SER A 317 17.48 -25.99 55.21
C SER A 317 16.11 -25.80 55.87
N LEU A 318 16.01 -24.79 56.74
CA LEU A 318 14.74 -24.41 57.39
C LEU A 318 13.70 -23.91 56.38
N VAL A 319 14.15 -23.34 55.26
CA VAL A 319 13.27 -22.81 54.20
C VAL A 319 12.85 -23.92 53.25
N ASN A 320 13.76 -24.83 52.93
CA ASN A 320 13.48 -25.96 52.05
C ASN A 320 14.18 -27.24 52.56
N PRO A 321 13.45 -28.14 53.25
CA PRO A 321 14.00 -29.37 53.81
C PRO A 321 14.59 -30.35 52.77
N ALA A 322 14.35 -30.13 51.47
CA ALA A 322 14.86 -30.98 50.40
C ALA A 322 16.33 -30.67 50.02
N VAL A 323 16.88 -29.53 50.45
CA VAL A 323 18.26 -29.11 50.17
C VAL A 323 19.02 -28.89 51.46
N THR A 324 20.34 -29.04 51.43
CA THR A 324 21.18 -28.77 52.59
C THR A 324 21.27 -27.25 52.85
N CYS A 325 21.59 -26.85 54.08
CA CYS A 325 21.84 -25.44 54.40
C CYS A 325 22.94 -24.85 53.50
N GLN A 326 23.93 -25.67 53.09
CA GLN A 326 24.99 -25.25 52.16
C GLN A 326 24.46 -24.90 50.78
N GLN A 327 23.67 -25.79 50.19
CA GLN A 327 23.05 -25.56 48.89
C GLN A 327 22.11 -24.35 48.95
N HIS A 328 21.29 -24.23 49.99
CA HIS A 328 20.39 -23.08 50.14
C HIS A 328 21.15 -21.75 50.20
N HIS A 329 22.22 -21.70 50.99
CA HIS A 329 23.09 -20.53 51.07
C HIS A 329 23.70 -20.19 49.70
N GLU A 330 24.32 -21.16 49.03
CA GLU A 330 25.02 -20.97 47.76
C GLU A 330 24.07 -20.57 46.62
N GLU A 331 22.83 -21.06 46.62
CA GLU A 331 21.83 -20.75 45.58
C GLU A 331 21.12 -19.40 45.80
N SER A 332 20.86 -19.02 47.06
CA SER A 332 19.94 -17.92 47.36
C SER A 332 20.52 -16.78 48.20
N GLU A 333 21.38 -17.07 49.18
CA GLU A 333 21.85 -16.07 50.16
C GLU A 333 23.26 -15.53 49.88
N CYS A 334 24.12 -16.36 49.30
CA CYS A 334 25.54 -16.07 49.14
C CYS A 334 25.74 -14.84 48.23
N PRO A 335 26.44 -13.78 48.67
CA PRO A 335 26.72 -12.60 47.83
C PRO A 335 27.53 -12.93 46.57
N ARG A 336 28.28 -14.03 46.59
CA ARG A 336 29.08 -14.53 45.47
C ARG A 336 28.38 -15.55 44.58
N ARG A 337 27.10 -15.83 44.85
CA ARG A 337 26.32 -16.75 44.02
C ARG A 337 26.29 -16.27 42.56
N PRO A 338 26.47 -17.16 41.59
CA PRO A 338 26.40 -16.81 40.19
C PRO A 338 24.94 -16.56 39.79
N VAL A 339 24.64 -15.33 39.40
CA VAL A 339 23.29 -14.92 38.96
C VAL A 339 23.37 -14.52 37.50
N PRO A 340 22.44 -14.98 36.64
CA PRO A 340 22.41 -14.52 35.27
C PRO A 340 21.97 -13.05 35.25
N CYS A 341 22.60 -12.25 34.39
CA CYS A 341 22.19 -10.86 34.22
C CYS A 341 20.71 -10.74 33.82
N GLY A 342 19.94 -9.90 34.52
CA GLY A 342 18.51 -9.70 34.26
C GLY A 342 18.19 -9.18 32.84
N GLN A 343 19.15 -8.53 32.18
CA GLN A 343 19.04 -8.09 30.78
C GLN A 343 19.35 -9.21 29.77
N ARG A 344 19.63 -10.43 30.26
CA ARG A 344 19.98 -11.61 29.46
C ARG A 344 21.16 -11.36 28.51
N CYS A 345 22.22 -10.70 28.98
CA CYS A 345 23.43 -10.47 28.17
C CYS A 345 24.23 -11.75 27.89
N GLY A 346 23.99 -12.82 28.67
CA GLY A 346 24.69 -14.10 28.58
C GLY A 346 25.77 -14.30 29.64
N GLU A 347 26.13 -13.26 30.39
CA GLU A 347 27.10 -13.34 31.49
C GLU A 347 26.43 -13.78 32.80
N TRP A 348 27.15 -14.63 33.54
CA TRP A 348 26.85 -15.05 34.91
C TRP A 348 27.84 -14.35 35.85
N LEU A 349 27.33 -13.65 36.84
CA LEU A 349 28.13 -12.77 37.69
C LEU A 349 27.82 -13.02 39.17
N PRO A 350 28.76 -12.78 40.07
CA PRO A 350 28.47 -12.68 41.50
C PRO A 350 27.33 -11.69 41.75
N PHE A 351 26.40 -12.03 42.64
CA PHE A 351 25.26 -11.16 42.97
C PHE A 351 25.71 -9.76 43.43
N GLU A 352 26.82 -9.67 44.16
CA GLU A 352 27.41 -8.39 44.59
C GLU A 352 27.81 -7.47 43.42
N ASP A 353 28.25 -8.04 42.29
CA ASP A 353 28.68 -7.30 41.10
C ASP A 353 27.54 -7.06 40.10
N LEU A 354 26.41 -7.75 40.24
CA LEU A 354 25.28 -7.68 39.30
C LEU A 354 24.80 -6.24 39.07
N MET A 355 24.70 -5.44 40.15
CA MET A 355 24.27 -4.04 40.07
C MET A 355 25.29 -3.15 39.35
N LYS A 356 26.58 -3.38 39.60
CA LYS A 356 27.68 -2.67 38.93
C LYS A 356 27.71 -3.03 37.44
N HIS A 357 27.51 -4.30 37.11
CA HIS A 357 27.39 -4.76 35.74
C HIS A 357 26.22 -4.09 35.02
N MET A 358 25.00 -4.15 35.58
CA MET A 358 23.80 -3.56 34.97
C MET A 358 23.96 -2.05 34.70
N LYS A 359 24.67 -1.32 35.58
CA LYS A 359 24.90 0.12 35.43
C LYS A 359 26.07 0.48 34.52
N VAL A 360 27.16 -0.30 34.51
CA VAL A 360 28.42 0.15 33.90
C VAL A 360 28.86 -0.72 32.72
N SER A 361 28.87 -2.05 32.87
CA SER A 361 29.50 -2.96 31.91
C SER A 361 28.54 -3.82 31.09
N CYS A 362 27.24 -3.81 31.38
CA CYS A 362 26.28 -4.62 30.63
C CYS A 362 26.17 -4.14 29.18
N VAL A 363 26.50 -5.02 28.25
CA VAL A 363 26.39 -4.80 26.80
C VAL A 363 24.93 -4.52 26.37
N LYS A 364 23.95 -5.00 27.15
CA LYS A 364 22.52 -4.74 26.97
C LYS A 364 21.98 -3.59 27.83
N ARG A 365 22.85 -2.81 28.48
CA ARG A 365 22.42 -1.62 29.23
C ARG A 365 21.63 -0.67 28.31
N PRO A 366 20.50 -0.10 28.77
CA PRO A 366 19.78 0.90 27.99
C PRO A 366 20.68 2.12 27.73
N PHE A 367 20.70 2.56 26.47
CA PHE A 367 21.37 3.79 26.06
C PHE A 367 20.31 4.91 25.91
N PRO A 368 20.64 6.19 26.20
CA PRO A 368 19.73 7.29 25.95
C PRO A 368 19.22 7.28 24.50
N PRO A 369 17.92 7.49 24.26
CA PRO A 369 17.38 7.38 22.90
C PRO A 369 18.05 8.39 21.97
N VAL A 370 18.47 7.91 20.79
CA VAL A 370 19.00 8.78 19.75
C VAL A 370 17.80 9.49 19.11
N LYS A 371 17.86 10.82 19.05
CA LYS A 371 16.79 11.65 18.47
C LYS A 371 17.15 12.04 17.04
N CYS A 372 16.16 12.10 16.17
CA CYS A 372 16.33 12.65 14.82
C CYS A 372 16.88 14.08 14.85
N ARG A 373 17.93 14.36 14.07
CA ARG A 373 18.61 15.67 14.03
C ARG A 373 17.78 16.74 13.33
N LEU A 374 16.82 16.33 12.49
CA LEU A 374 15.90 17.22 11.78
C LEU A 374 14.72 17.68 12.65
N GLY A 375 14.62 17.23 13.91
CA GLY A 375 13.63 17.74 14.86
C GLY A 375 12.21 17.19 14.70
N CYS A 376 12.01 16.08 13.98
CA CYS A 376 10.67 15.47 13.82
C CYS A 376 10.08 14.87 15.12
N GLY A 377 10.90 14.68 16.15
CA GLY A 377 10.48 14.09 17.43
C GLY A 377 10.67 12.57 17.54
N GLU A 378 11.01 11.87 16.45
CA GLU A 378 11.28 10.42 16.48
C GLU A 378 12.50 10.05 17.34
N LYS A 379 12.37 8.93 18.05
CA LYS A 379 13.35 8.45 19.04
C LYS A 379 13.68 6.98 18.79
N PHE A 380 14.95 6.70 18.54
CA PHE A 380 15.48 5.37 18.31
C PHE A 380 16.00 4.80 19.62
N HIS A 381 15.36 3.72 20.10
CA HIS A 381 15.66 3.08 21.37
C HIS A 381 16.43 1.77 21.13
N GLY A 382 17.32 1.43 22.06
CA GLY A 382 18.07 0.18 22.01
C GLY A 382 18.98 0.00 23.22
N GLY A 383 19.45 -1.22 23.43
CA GLY A 383 20.59 -1.47 24.32
C GLY A 383 21.89 -0.99 23.67
N LEU A 384 22.96 -0.84 24.46
CA LEU A 384 24.26 -0.37 23.97
C LEU A 384 24.79 -1.20 22.77
N HIS A 385 24.57 -2.51 22.76
CA HIS A 385 24.87 -3.40 21.62
C HIS A 385 24.22 -3.00 20.29
N ARG A 386 23.11 -2.27 20.32
CA ARG A 386 22.38 -1.78 19.15
C ARG A 386 22.63 -0.31 18.86
N MET A 387 23.52 0.37 19.57
CA MET A 387 23.79 1.79 19.36
C MET A 387 24.16 2.11 17.90
N LEU A 388 24.99 1.28 17.27
CA LEU A 388 25.35 1.46 15.86
C LEU A 388 24.16 1.24 14.92
N GLN A 389 23.32 0.23 15.20
CA GLN A 389 22.11 -0.04 14.43
C GLN A 389 21.09 1.10 14.57
N SER A 390 20.89 1.62 15.78
CA SER A 390 19.99 2.76 16.02
C SER A 390 20.49 4.05 15.36
N GLU A 391 21.80 4.24 15.22
CA GLU A 391 22.38 5.37 14.49
C GLU A 391 22.16 5.23 12.97
N GLU A 392 22.29 4.01 12.43
CA GLU A 392 21.98 3.68 11.03
C GLU A 392 20.48 3.89 10.74
N GLU A 393 19.60 3.36 11.60
CA GLU A 393 18.14 3.58 11.50
C GLU A 393 17.77 5.07 11.56
N ARG A 394 18.47 5.87 12.35
CA ARG A 394 18.27 7.34 12.38
C ARG A 394 18.71 7.97 11.06
N ILE A 395 19.85 7.58 10.49
CA ILE A 395 20.34 8.11 9.21
C ILE A 395 19.36 7.74 8.10
N ASP A 396 18.92 6.50 8.04
CA ASP A 396 17.92 6.03 7.06
C ASP A 396 16.62 6.80 7.21
N HIS A 397 16.17 7.03 8.45
CA HIS A 397 15.04 7.91 8.71
C HIS A 397 15.27 9.34 8.19
N GLU A 398 16.39 9.97 8.51
CA GLU A 398 16.72 11.34 8.07
C GLU A 398 16.75 11.47 6.54
N HIS A 399 17.21 10.43 5.83
CA HIS A 399 17.32 10.40 4.38
C HIS A 399 16.02 10.04 3.66
N GLU A 400 15.28 9.04 4.14
CA GLU A 400 14.17 8.42 3.37
C GLU A 400 12.78 8.64 3.98
N LEU A 401 12.68 8.82 5.30
CA LEU A 401 11.38 8.77 6.00
C LEU A 401 11.01 10.08 6.68
N CYS A 402 11.98 10.91 7.07
CA CYS A 402 11.73 12.10 7.87
C CYS A 402 10.87 13.11 7.11
N PRO A 403 9.75 13.60 7.69
CA PRO A 403 8.91 14.63 7.07
C PRO A 403 9.62 15.97 6.88
N HIS A 404 10.63 16.26 7.70
CA HIS A 404 11.40 17.52 7.64
C HIS A 404 12.64 17.44 6.75
N ARG A 405 12.87 16.33 6.05
CA ARG A 405 13.98 16.24 5.09
C ARG A 405 13.75 17.19 3.92
N LEU A 406 14.83 17.75 3.39
CA LEU A 406 14.79 18.62 2.21
C LEU A 406 14.89 17.77 0.94
N LEU A 407 13.98 18.01 0.00
CA LEU A 407 13.94 17.36 -1.29
C LEU A 407 13.95 18.42 -2.39
N HIS A 408 14.68 18.16 -3.47
CA HIS A 408 14.54 18.95 -4.69
C HIS A 408 13.18 18.67 -5.33
N CYS A 409 12.51 19.73 -5.79
CA CYS A 409 11.34 19.57 -6.62
C CYS A 409 11.68 18.83 -7.92
N VAL A 410 10.85 17.84 -8.30
CA VAL A 410 11.04 17.04 -9.53
C VAL A 410 10.39 17.71 -10.74
N TRP A 411 9.69 18.83 -10.54
CA TRP A 411 9.02 19.53 -11.63
C TRP A 411 10.02 20.17 -12.58
N ALA A 412 9.83 19.98 -13.90
CA ALA A 412 10.75 20.50 -14.90
C ALA A 412 10.86 22.04 -14.80
N GLY A 413 12.06 22.54 -14.50
CA GLY A 413 12.34 23.97 -14.34
C GLY A 413 12.12 24.54 -12.93
N CYS A 414 11.84 23.70 -11.92
CA CYS A 414 11.85 24.12 -10.52
C CYS A 414 13.09 23.55 -9.81
N GLU A 415 13.91 24.44 -9.25
CA GLU A 415 15.14 24.06 -8.54
C GLU A 415 15.03 24.27 -7.01
N GLU A 416 13.83 24.57 -6.51
CA GLU A 416 13.61 24.83 -5.09
C GLU A 416 13.75 23.56 -4.25
N MET A 417 14.35 23.73 -3.06
CA MET A 417 14.39 22.70 -2.03
C MET A 417 13.23 22.88 -1.07
N VAL A 418 12.35 21.89 -1.00
CA VAL A 418 11.16 21.90 -0.15
C VAL A 418 11.24 20.80 0.89
N MET A 419 10.65 21.02 2.07
CA MET A 419 10.54 19.95 3.05
C MET A 419 9.60 18.85 2.51
N ALA A 420 9.88 17.59 2.85
CA ALA A 420 9.06 16.47 2.37
C ALA A 420 7.58 16.60 2.76
N LYS A 421 7.27 17.14 3.95
CA LYS A 421 5.90 17.45 4.37
C LYS A 421 5.20 18.49 3.48
N ASP A 422 5.94 19.46 2.94
CA ASP A 422 5.40 20.59 2.16
C ASP A 422 5.44 20.31 0.65
N ARG A 423 6.10 19.22 0.23
CA ARG A 423 6.26 18.81 -1.17
C ARG A 423 4.94 18.80 -1.94
N ARG A 424 3.84 18.40 -1.29
CA ARG A 424 2.51 18.32 -1.90
C ARG A 424 1.97 19.70 -2.22
N SER A 425 1.94 20.60 -1.23
CA SER A 425 1.53 22.00 -1.42
C SER A 425 2.36 22.70 -2.50
N HIS A 426 3.68 22.49 -2.52
CA HIS A 426 4.55 23.03 -3.56
C HIS A 426 4.27 22.44 -4.96
N SER A 427 3.94 21.14 -5.04
CA SER A 427 3.55 20.54 -6.33
C SER A 427 2.22 21.07 -6.85
N GLU A 428 1.30 21.42 -5.95
CA GLU A 428 0.02 22.07 -6.29
C GLU A 428 0.25 23.47 -6.85
N GLU A 429 1.19 24.23 -6.30
CA GLU A 429 1.60 25.53 -6.86
C GLU A 429 2.09 25.40 -8.31
N HIS A 430 2.87 24.36 -8.62
CA HIS A 430 3.28 24.09 -10.02
C HIS A 430 2.09 23.77 -10.91
N VAL A 431 1.18 22.92 -10.46
CA VAL A 431 -0.01 22.53 -11.21
C VAL A 431 -0.90 23.74 -11.48
N VAL A 432 -1.15 24.58 -10.47
CA VAL A 432 -1.86 25.85 -10.59
C VAL A 432 -1.14 26.79 -11.56
N ARG A 433 0.19 26.88 -11.49
CA ARG A 433 1.01 27.69 -12.40
C ARG A 433 0.98 27.16 -13.84
N THR A 434 0.87 25.85 -14.04
CA THR A 434 0.67 25.26 -15.38
C THR A 434 -0.73 25.49 -15.95
N GLY A 435 -1.66 26.00 -15.12
CA GLY A 435 -3.01 26.33 -15.53
C GLY A 435 -3.91 25.11 -15.67
N VAL A 436 -3.63 24.01 -14.97
CA VAL A 436 -4.53 22.85 -14.91
C VAL A 436 -5.03 22.73 -13.47
N PHE A 437 -6.35 22.77 -13.28
CA PHE A 437 -6.99 22.61 -11.99
C PHE A 437 -7.74 21.28 -11.99
N LEU A 438 -7.55 20.47 -10.96
CA LEU A 438 -8.11 19.12 -10.87
C LEU A 438 -8.85 18.94 -9.55
N TYR A 439 -10.14 18.64 -9.64
CA TYR A 439 -11.02 18.34 -8.52
C TYR A 439 -11.47 16.89 -8.63
N THR A 440 -11.11 16.05 -7.65
CA THR A 440 -11.43 14.61 -7.64
C THR A 440 -12.06 14.14 -6.34
N VAL A 441 -12.08 15.00 -5.31
CA VAL A 441 -12.76 14.76 -4.04
C VAL A 441 -14.22 15.24 -4.19
N PRO A 442 -15.23 14.44 -3.84
CA PRO A 442 -16.62 14.83 -3.97
C PRO A 442 -16.93 16.04 -3.08
N GLY A 443 -17.66 17.02 -3.61
CA GLY A 443 -17.96 18.26 -2.91
C GLY A 443 -18.19 19.46 -3.83
N LYS A 444 -18.46 20.61 -3.23
CA LYS A 444 -18.59 21.92 -3.91
C LYS A 444 -17.33 22.74 -3.74
N TYR A 445 -16.85 23.30 -4.84
CA TYR A 445 -15.69 24.18 -4.91
C TYR A 445 -16.06 25.46 -5.65
N THR A 446 -15.35 26.54 -5.36
CA THR A 446 -15.45 27.79 -6.12
C THR A 446 -14.14 28.00 -6.87
N PHE A 447 -14.23 28.11 -8.20
CA PHE A 447 -13.10 28.41 -9.08
C PHE A 447 -13.25 29.84 -9.60
N LYS A 448 -12.27 30.69 -9.32
CA LYS A 448 -12.21 32.05 -9.87
C LYS A 448 -11.43 32.03 -11.17
N VAL A 449 -12.04 32.55 -12.24
CA VAL A 449 -11.39 32.63 -13.55
C VAL A 449 -10.22 33.62 -13.45
N PRO A 450 -8.96 33.20 -13.70
CA PRO A 450 -7.82 34.09 -13.58
C PRO A 450 -7.90 35.28 -14.53
N HIS A 451 -7.35 36.43 -14.12
CA HIS A 451 -7.24 37.59 -15.00
C HIS A 451 -6.59 37.24 -16.35
N GLY A 452 -7.14 37.80 -17.43
CA GLY A 452 -6.69 37.58 -18.80
C GLY A 452 -7.10 36.25 -19.44
N CYS A 453 -7.79 35.36 -18.71
CA CYS A 453 -8.33 34.12 -19.23
C CYS A 453 -9.70 34.38 -19.89
N ARG A 454 -9.81 34.20 -21.21
CA ARG A 454 -11.07 34.39 -21.96
C ARG A 454 -11.78 33.09 -22.35
N SER A 455 -11.06 31.99 -22.31
CA SER A 455 -11.64 30.66 -22.50
C SER A 455 -11.00 29.62 -21.59
N LEU A 456 -11.77 28.59 -21.29
CA LEU A 456 -11.42 27.48 -20.41
C LEU A 456 -11.78 26.17 -21.10
N LYS A 457 -10.91 25.16 -20.99
CA LYS A 457 -11.27 23.80 -21.37
C LYS A 457 -11.67 23.04 -20.12
N VAL A 458 -12.93 22.66 -20.02
CA VAL A 458 -13.49 21.90 -18.90
C VAL A 458 -13.69 20.46 -19.33
N GLN A 459 -13.23 19.52 -18.49
CA GLN A 459 -13.43 18.08 -18.63
C GLN A 459 -14.07 17.56 -17.35
N ALA A 460 -15.23 16.94 -17.44
CA ALA A 460 -15.97 16.41 -16.30
C ALA A 460 -16.29 14.93 -16.50
N TRP A 461 -16.11 14.14 -15.44
CA TRP A 461 -16.51 12.74 -15.34
C TRP A 461 -17.55 12.61 -14.23
N GLY A 462 -18.72 12.06 -14.56
CA GLY A 462 -19.71 11.67 -13.55
C GLY A 462 -19.17 10.53 -12.69
N ALA A 463 -19.70 10.38 -11.47
CA ALA A 463 -19.28 9.30 -10.60
C ALA A 463 -19.84 7.94 -11.05
N GLY A 464 -19.21 6.85 -10.64
CA GLY A 464 -19.71 5.49 -10.88
C GLY A 464 -20.80 5.09 -9.89
N GLY A 465 -21.70 4.20 -10.30
CA GLY A 465 -22.66 3.56 -9.39
C GLY A 465 -22.01 2.45 -8.57
N GLY A 466 -22.59 2.10 -7.42
CA GLY A 466 -22.12 0.99 -6.59
C GLY A 466 -22.54 -0.37 -7.13
N ALA A 467 -21.79 -1.42 -6.78
CA ALA A 467 -22.12 -2.79 -7.19
C ALA A 467 -23.24 -3.41 -6.34
N GLY A 468 -23.93 -4.40 -6.92
CA GLY A 468 -24.92 -5.22 -6.21
C GLY A 468 -24.66 -6.71 -6.41
N HIS A 469 -25.34 -7.54 -5.60
CA HIS A 469 -25.16 -8.99 -5.63
C HIS A 469 -26.33 -9.74 -4.99
N PHE A 470 -26.66 -10.88 -5.59
CA PHE A 470 -27.47 -11.91 -4.98
C PHE A 470 -26.59 -12.96 -4.32
N LYS A 471 -26.72 -13.14 -3.01
CA LYS A 471 -25.88 -14.03 -2.20
C LYS A 471 -25.84 -15.45 -2.77
N GLY A 472 -24.68 -15.87 -3.27
CA GLY A 472 -24.48 -17.19 -3.87
C GLY A 472 -24.83 -17.29 -5.35
N GLY A 473 -25.21 -16.18 -5.99
CA GLY A 473 -25.55 -16.11 -7.41
C GLY A 473 -24.73 -15.09 -8.18
N GLN A 474 -25.39 -14.39 -9.10
CA GLN A 474 -24.76 -13.38 -9.96
C GLN A 474 -24.61 -12.04 -9.24
N SER A 475 -23.49 -11.37 -9.48
CA SER A 475 -23.22 -10.01 -9.05
C SER A 475 -23.22 -9.09 -10.27
N GLY A 476 -23.83 -7.92 -10.12
CA GLY A 476 -23.82 -6.85 -11.12
C GLY A 476 -22.82 -5.76 -10.73
N ASP A 477 -21.94 -5.42 -11.67
CA ASP A 477 -21.10 -4.23 -11.54
C ASP A 477 -21.97 -2.96 -11.55
N GLY A 478 -21.55 -1.91 -10.87
CA GLY A 478 -22.16 -0.59 -11.04
C GLY A 478 -21.81 0.00 -12.42
N GLY A 479 -22.68 0.87 -12.93
CA GLY A 479 -22.42 1.59 -14.17
C GLY A 479 -21.30 2.62 -14.02
N GLY A 480 -20.48 2.81 -15.05
CA GLY A 480 -19.50 3.88 -15.13
C GLY A 480 -20.15 5.21 -15.48
N GLY A 481 -19.61 6.31 -14.95
CA GLY A 481 -20.07 7.67 -15.25
C GLY A 481 -19.73 8.11 -16.68
N ALA A 482 -20.50 9.06 -17.19
CA ALA A 482 -20.27 9.68 -18.48
C ALA A 482 -19.15 10.73 -18.42
N PHE A 483 -18.66 11.13 -19.58
CA PHE A 483 -17.66 12.16 -19.78
C PHE A 483 -18.23 13.31 -20.61
N ALA A 484 -17.96 14.54 -20.18
CA ALA A 484 -18.26 15.75 -20.93
C ALA A 484 -17.04 16.65 -20.97
N GLU A 485 -16.67 17.10 -22.16
CA GLU A 485 -15.63 18.09 -22.41
C GLU A 485 -16.26 19.28 -23.15
N ALA A 486 -15.92 20.49 -22.73
CA ALA A 486 -16.35 21.71 -23.40
C ALA A 486 -15.26 22.78 -23.36
N LEU A 487 -15.13 23.53 -24.46
CA LEU A 487 -14.38 24.77 -24.51
C LEU A 487 -15.33 25.93 -24.19
N LEU A 488 -15.24 26.50 -22.99
CA LEU A 488 -16.15 27.53 -22.51
C LEU A 488 -15.58 28.94 -22.72
N TYR A 489 -16.44 29.89 -23.07
CA TYR A 489 -16.15 31.31 -22.92
C TYR A 489 -16.23 31.70 -21.44
N ALA A 490 -15.19 32.35 -20.94
CA ALA A 490 -15.11 32.78 -19.56
C ALA A 490 -14.75 34.27 -19.49
N THR A 491 -15.42 35.01 -18.62
CA THR A 491 -15.00 36.39 -18.32
C THR A 491 -13.96 36.31 -17.21
N PRO A 492 -12.85 37.07 -17.30
CA PRO A 492 -11.96 37.23 -16.16
C PRO A 492 -12.74 37.58 -14.89
N ASP A 493 -12.35 37.00 -13.77
CA ASP A 493 -12.95 37.21 -12.44
C ASP A 493 -14.36 36.62 -12.24
N ASP A 494 -14.92 35.94 -13.24
CA ASP A 494 -16.13 35.13 -13.04
C ASP A 494 -15.88 34.07 -11.95
N GLU A 495 -16.87 33.85 -11.09
CA GLU A 495 -16.87 32.74 -10.14
C GLU A 495 -17.66 31.56 -10.71
N LEU A 496 -16.96 30.43 -10.88
CA LEU A 496 -17.56 29.16 -11.29
C LEU A 496 -17.73 28.27 -10.07
N GLU A 497 -18.91 27.70 -9.88
CA GLU A 497 -19.17 26.62 -8.93
C GLU A 497 -18.82 25.29 -9.60
N VAL A 498 -17.87 24.57 -9.02
CA VAL A 498 -17.46 23.24 -9.46
C VAL A 498 -18.01 22.23 -8.47
N THR A 499 -18.79 21.27 -8.94
CA THR A 499 -19.33 20.19 -8.12
C THR A 499 -18.76 18.87 -8.63
N VAL A 500 -18.16 18.08 -7.74
CA VAL A 500 -17.66 16.74 -8.04
C VAL A 500 -18.61 15.72 -7.42
N GLY A 501 -19.10 14.78 -8.24
CA GLY A 501 -19.98 13.71 -7.79
C GLY A 501 -19.25 12.65 -6.97
N GLY A 502 -19.88 12.14 -5.93
CA GLY A 502 -19.48 10.98 -5.15
C GLY A 502 -19.98 9.68 -5.80
N GLY A 503 -19.22 8.61 -5.65
CA GLY A 503 -19.60 7.28 -6.10
C GLY A 503 -20.78 6.73 -5.29
N GLY A 504 -21.61 5.89 -5.92
CA GLY A 504 -22.71 5.23 -5.23
C GLY A 504 -22.21 4.17 -4.23
N ALA A 505 -22.90 4.01 -3.10
CA ALA A 505 -22.56 3.02 -2.09
C ALA A 505 -22.72 1.59 -2.63
N ALA A 506 -21.89 0.67 -2.12
CA ALA A 506 -22.04 -0.75 -2.39
C ALA A 506 -23.38 -1.25 -1.83
N GLY A 507 -23.97 -2.25 -2.49
CA GLY A 507 -25.22 -2.85 -2.03
C GLY A 507 -25.12 -3.36 -0.60
N GLU A 508 -26.14 -3.05 0.21
CA GLU A 508 -26.29 -3.59 1.56
C GLU A 508 -27.38 -4.65 1.60
N TYR A 509 -27.14 -5.72 2.35
CA TYR A 509 -28.12 -6.78 2.54
C TYR A 509 -29.18 -6.35 3.54
N GLY A 510 -30.42 -6.77 3.31
CA GLY A 510 -31.43 -6.72 4.36
C GLY A 510 -31.07 -7.64 5.53
N SER A 511 -31.71 -7.43 6.67
CA SER A 511 -31.63 -8.33 7.83
C SER A 511 -33.02 -8.60 8.37
N GLU A 512 -33.21 -9.76 8.99
CA GLU A 512 -34.45 -10.05 9.72
C GLU A 512 -34.23 -9.65 11.18
N ILE A 513 -35.07 -8.76 11.72
CA ILE A 513 -35.01 -8.32 13.11
C ILE A 513 -36.24 -8.87 13.85
N GLU A 514 -36.00 -9.45 15.03
CA GLU A 514 -37.05 -9.79 15.98
C GLU A 514 -37.58 -8.52 16.66
N VAL A 515 -38.81 -8.15 16.34
CA VAL A 515 -39.52 -7.04 16.97
C VAL A 515 -40.54 -7.61 17.95
N PRO A 516 -40.65 -7.09 19.19
CA PRO A 516 -41.67 -7.56 20.13
C PRO A 516 -43.08 -7.28 19.57
N GLY A 517 -43.80 -8.33 19.17
CA GLY A 517 -45.16 -8.29 18.58
C GLY A 517 -46.28 -8.26 19.61
N GLY A 518 -45.93 -8.29 20.91
CA GLY A 518 -46.86 -8.32 22.03
C GLY A 518 -46.66 -9.56 22.90
N PHE A 519 -47.70 -9.92 23.65
CA PHE A 519 -47.74 -11.14 24.46
C PHE A 519 -48.84 -12.04 23.91
N ASP A 520 -48.59 -13.35 23.83
CA ASP A 520 -49.64 -14.32 23.52
C ASP A 520 -50.67 -14.40 24.67
N ASP A 521 -51.75 -15.15 24.47
CA ASP A 521 -52.80 -15.36 25.47
C ASP A 521 -52.26 -15.97 26.79
N PHE A 522 -51.03 -16.49 26.79
CA PHE A 522 -50.35 -17.05 27.96
C PHE A 522 -49.34 -16.09 28.61
N GLY A 523 -49.27 -14.83 28.15
CA GLY A 523 -48.37 -13.82 28.68
C GLY A 523 -46.90 -14.02 28.29
N LYS A 524 -46.61 -14.82 27.25
CA LYS A 524 -45.26 -15.00 26.70
C LYS A 524 -45.05 -13.99 25.58
N ALA A 525 -43.89 -13.31 25.59
CA ALA A 525 -43.53 -12.39 24.53
C ALA A 525 -43.49 -13.12 23.17
N VAL A 526 -44.30 -12.65 22.23
CA VAL A 526 -44.26 -13.06 20.83
C VAL A 526 -43.34 -12.09 20.10
N PHE A 527 -42.38 -12.63 19.36
CA PHE A 527 -41.49 -11.85 18.51
C PHE A 527 -41.95 -12.02 17.08
N ASP A 528 -42.26 -10.89 16.43
CA ASP A 528 -42.54 -10.84 15.01
C ASP A 528 -41.20 -10.64 14.28
N MET A 529 -40.95 -11.48 13.29
CA MET A 529 -39.81 -11.29 12.40
C MET A 529 -40.18 -10.18 11.40
N VAL A 530 -39.50 -9.04 11.48
CA VAL A 530 -39.67 -7.93 10.53
C VAL A 530 -38.44 -7.84 9.65
N ASP A 531 -38.67 -7.82 8.34
CA ASP A 531 -37.61 -7.57 7.35
C ASP A 531 -37.13 -6.12 7.46
N GLN A 532 -35.89 -5.93 7.89
CA GLN A 532 -35.18 -4.67 7.75
C GLN A 532 -34.50 -4.63 6.39
N HIS A 533 -34.82 -3.62 5.59
CA HIS A 533 -34.25 -3.45 4.26
C HIS A 533 -32.82 -2.90 4.33
N GLY A 534 -31.93 -3.48 3.53
CA GLY A 534 -30.61 -2.90 3.28
C GLY A 534 -30.74 -1.68 2.37
N VAL A 535 -30.02 -0.61 2.64
CA VAL A 535 -30.08 0.63 1.86
C VAL A 535 -28.67 1.03 1.45
N ALA A 536 -28.41 1.02 0.15
CA ALA A 536 -27.17 1.57 -0.38
C ALA A 536 -27.42 3.00 -0.87
N GLU A 537 -26.91 3.98 -0.14
CA GLU A 537 -27.08 5.39 -0.47
C GLU A 537 -26.52 5.74 -1.86
N GLY A 538 -27.26 6.59 -2.57
CA GLY A 538 -26.78 7.19 -3.80
C GLY A 538 -25.67 8.22 -3.56
N GLY A 539 -24.78 8.36 -4.52
CA GLY A 539 -23.68 9.31 -4.48
C GLY A 539 -24.16 10.76 -4.57
N TRP A 540 -23.60 11.63 -3.75
CA TRP A 540 -23.90 13.06 -3.77
C TRP A 540 -23.26 13.76 -4.99
N PRO A 541 -23.91 14.70 -5.69
CA PRO A 541 -25.29 15.10 -5.55
C PRO A 541 -26.21 14.17 -6.36
N GLY A 542 -27.35 13.82 -5.75
CA GLY A 542 -28.54 13.35 -6.45
C GLY A 542 -28.54 11.89 -6.94
N GLY A 543 -27.55 11.06 -6.62
CA GLY A 543 -27.66 9.62 -6.89
C GLY A 543 -28.87 9.03 -6.16
N GLY A 544 -29.62 8.16 -6.82
CA GLY A 544 -30.71 7.40 -6.19
C GLY A 544 -30.18 6.26 -5.33
N SER A 545 -30.92 5.89 -4.28
CA SER A 545 -30.57 4.77 -3.40
C SER A 545 -30.95 3.43 -4.00
N GLY A 546 -30.14 2.40 -3.74
CA GLY A 546 -30.45 1.00 -4.04
C GLY A 546 -30.97 0.27 -2.80
N HIS A 547 -31.86 -0.70 -2.97
CA HIS A 547 -32.48 -1.42 -1.85
C HIS A 547 -32.28 -2.93 -1.89
N GLY A 548 -32.06 -3.49 -0.69
CA GLY A 548 -31.93 -4.90 -0.38
C GLY A 548 -33.13 -5.39 0.41
N GLY A 549 -34.14 -5.93 -0.27
CA GLY A 549 -35.39 -6.35 0.35
C GLY A 549 -35.30 -7.51 1.35
N ASN A 550 -34.22 -8.28 1.31
CA ASN A 550 -34.03 -9.49 2.12
C ASN A 550 -32.54 -9.79 2.39
N PRO A 551 -32.20 -10.78 3.23
CA PRO A 551 -30.82 -11.14 3.57
C PRO A 551 -29.98 -11.75 2.44
N HIS A 552 -30.59 -11.97 1.28
CA HIS A 552 -29.95 -12.55 0.11
C HIS A 552 -29.70 -11.54 -0.99
N TRP A 553 -30.26 -10.33 -0.90
CA TRP A 553 -30.20 -9.32 -1.94
C TRP A 553 -29.58 -8.02 -1.46
N ALA A 554 -28.67 -7.50 -2.28
CA ALA A 554 -28.03 -6.21 -2.08
C ALA A 554 -27.96 -5.49 -3.42
N ALA A 555 -28.55 -4.29 -3.52
CA ALA A 555 -28.49 -3.46 -4.71
C ALA A 555 -27.72 -2.17 -4.40
N GLY A 556 -26.78 -1.79 -5.27
CA GLY A 556 -25.95 -0.61 -5.09
C GLY A 556 -26.69 0.70 -5.37
N GLY A 557 -26.19 1.78 -4.79
CA GLY A 557 -26.66 3.14 -5.06
C GLY A 557 -26.17 3.68 -6.41
N GLY A 558 -26.90 4.60 -7.01
CA GLY A 558 -26.46 5.34 -8.20
C GLY A 558 -25.38 6.37 -7.87
N GLY A 559 -24.57 6.77 -8.85
CA GLY A 559 -23.53 7.79 -8.64
C GLY A 559 -24.06 9.24 -8.64
N GLY A 560 -23.25 10.15 -8.10
CA GLY A 560 -23.43 11.60 -8.17
C GLY A 560 -22.89 12.23 -9.45
N CYS A 561 -23.51 13.30 -9.93
CA CYS A 561 -23.11 13.99 -11.15
C CYS A 561 -22.00 15.00 -10.88
N SER A 562 -21.12 15.20 -11.86
CA SER A 562 -20.08 16.22 -11.78
C SER A 562 -20.44 17.37 -12.71
N MET A 563 -20.32 18.61 -12.24
CA MET A 563 -20.72 19.77 -13.04
C MET A 563 -19.88 21.01 -12.77
N VAL A 564 -19.91 21.93 -13.74
CA VAL A 564 -19.42 23.30 -13.62
C VAL A 564 -20.56 24.24 -13.96
N ALA A 565 -20.85 25.18 -13.06
CA ALA A 565 -21.90 26.18 -13.20
C ALA A 565 -21.33 27.59 -12.97
N LYS A 566 -21.87 28.60 -13.67
CA LYS A 566 -21.57 30.00 -13.44
C LYS A 566 -22.44 30.56 -12.33
N LYS A 567 -21.85 31.22 -11.33
CA LYS A 567 -22.63 31.98 -10.33
C LYS A 567 -23.04 33.32 -10.93
N ILE A 568 -24.33 33.59 -11.02
CA ILE A 568 -24.86 34.87 -11.49
C ILE A 568 -25.15 35.73 -10.27
N SER A 569 -24.26 36.69 -9.96
CA SER A 569 -24.36 37.56 -8.78
C SER A 569 -25.42 38.67 -8.90
N SER A 570 -25.94 38.94 -10.11
CA SER A 570 -26.80 40.10 -10.39
C SER A 570 -28.22 40.01 -9.84
N TYR A 571 -28.68 38.82 -9.46
CA TYR A 571 -29.99 38.61 -8.83
C TYR A 571 -29.76 38.02 -7.45
N GLY A 572 -30.09 38.77 -6.39
CA GLY A 572 -29.79 38.51 -4.96
C GLY A 572 -30.27 37.18 -4.33
N GLY A 573 -30.52 36.14 -5.13
CA GLY A 573 -30.74 34.75 -4.72
C GLY A 573 -29.69 33.76 -5.24
N GLY A 574 -28.55 34.24 -5.78
CA GLY A 574 -27.41 33.37 -6.13
C GLY A 574 -27.74 32.26 -7.12
N ARG A 575 -28.48 32.57 -8.20
CA ARG A 575 -28.83 31.57 -9.21
C ARG A 575 -27.55 31.05 -9.88
N THR A 576 -27.40 29.74 -9.91
CA THR A 576 -26.33 29.07 -10.66
C THR A 576 -26.85 28.67 -12.05
N GLU A 577 -26.08 29.00 -13.08
CA GLU A 577 -26.36 28.57 -14.44
C GLU A 577 -25.38 27.44 -14.81
N PRO A 578 -25.87 26.21 -15.04
CA PRO A 578 -25.02 25.08 -15.36
C PRO A 578 -24.42 25.24 -16.76
N LEU A 579 -23.10 25.04 -16.87
CA LEU A 579 -22.36 25.12 -18.12
C LEU A 579 -22.06 23.73 -18.68
N VAL A 580 -21.60 22.82 -17.81
CA VAL A 580 -21.25 21.43 -18.16
C VAL A 580 -21.72 20.53 -17.03
N VAL A 581 -22.42 19.45 -17.36
CA VAL A 581 -22.88 18.40 -16.44
C VAL A 581 -22.53 17.05 -17.06
N ALA A 582 -21.82 16.22 -16.31
CA ALA A 582 -21.52 14.84 -16.66
C ALA A 582 -22.41 13.89 -15.84
N GLY A 583 -23.21 13.08 -16.54
CA GLY A 583 -24.12 12.11 -15.93
C GLY A 583 -23.37 10.98 -15.21
N ALA A 584 -23.92 10.51 -14.11
CA ALA A 584 -23.35 9.46 -13.28
C ALA A 584 -23.81 8.06 -13.71
N GLY A 585 -23.14 7.01 -13.25
CA GLY A 585 -23.56 5.62 -13.49
C GLY A 585 -24.68 5.16 -12.54
N GLY A 586 -25.50 4.21 -12.98
CA GLY A 586 -26.54 3.57 -12.16
C GLY A 586 -25.97 2.47 -11.26
N GLY A 587 -26.64 2.18 -10.15
CA GLY A 587 -26.27 1.10 -9.24
C GLY A 587 -26.52 -0.29 -9.82
N GLY A 588 -25.64 -1.24 -9.53
CA GLY A 588 -25.78 -2.65 -9.92
C GLY A 588 -26.69 -3.43 -8.95
N GLY A 589 -27.31 -4.50 -9.44
CA GLY A 589 -28.00 -5.52 -8.63
C GLY A 589 -27.41 -6.89 -8.96
N SER A 590 -28.23 -7.89 -9.32
CA SER A 590 -27.69 -9.10 -9.99
C SER A 590 -27.26 -8.85 -11.43
N ARG A 591 -27.72 -7.74 -12.03
CA ARG A 591 -27.28 -7.26 -13.33
C ARG A 591 -26.46 -5.99 -13.17
N GLU A 592 -25.63 -5.77 -14.18
CA GLU A 592 -24.86 -4.55 -14.29
C GLU A 592 -25.79 -3.33 -14.30
N GLY A 593 -25.43 -2.31 -13.54
CA GLY A 593 -26.05 -1.00 -13.61
C GLY A 593 -25.79 -0.36 -14.98
N VAL A 594 -26.73 0.46 -15.44
CA VAL A 594 -26.57 1.10 -16.74
C VAL A 594 -25.55 2.25 -16.63
N PRO A 595 -24.59 2.39 -17.56
CA PRO A 595 -23.62 3.48 -17.52
C PRO A 595 -24.30 4.85 -17.72
N GLY A 596 -23.65 5.91 -17.24
CA GLY A 596 -24.08 7.28 -17.48
C GLY A 596 -24.15 7.61 -18.97
N GLY A 597 -25.14 8.41 -19.36
CA GLY A 597 -25.51 8.60 -20.76
C GLY A 597 -24.83 9.73 -21.51
N GLY A 598 -25.03 9.73 -22.83
CA GLY A 598 -24.64 10.82 -23.71
C GLY A 598 -25.65 11.98 -23.68
N LEU A 599 -25.67 12.82 -24.71
CA LEU A 599 -26.67 13.90 -24.83
C LEU A 599 -28.08 13.35 -25.09
N ASN A 600 -28.22 12.23 -25.80
CA ASN A 600 -29.50 11.70 -26.26
C ASN A 600 -30.07 10.58 -25.38
N GLY A 601 -29.52 10.34 -24.18
CA GLY A 601 -29.93 9.23 -23.33
C GLY A 601 -29.51 7.86 -23.89
N GLU A 602 -30.48 7.03 -24.27
CA GLU A 602 -30.32 5.59 -24.52
C GLU A 602 -29.39 5.23 -25.69
N ILE A 603 -28.62 4.15 -25.52
CA ILE A 603 -27.75 3.62 -26.58
C ILE A 603 -28.61 2.91 -27.63
N PRO A 604 -28.50 3.26 -28.92
CA PRO A 604 -29.16 2.49 -29.98
C PRO A 604 -28.72 1.02 -29.96
N GLY A 605 -29.67 0.10 -29.77
CA GLY A 605 -29.44 -1.35 -29.84
C GLY A 605 -29.16 -2.06 -28.50
N THR A 606 -29.13 -1.36 -27.36
CA THR A 606 -29.16 -2.05 -26.07
C THR A 606 -30.51 -2.74 -25.87
N LYS A 607 -30.49 -4.05 -25.60
CA LYS A 607 -31.71 -4.78 -25.23
C LYS A 607 -32.25 -4.22 -23.92
N MET A 608 -33.33 -3.46 -24.02
CA MET A 608 -34.01 -2.87 -22.87
C MET A 608 -34.82 -3.95 -22.16
N ASP A 609 -34.34 -4.39 -21.00
CA ASP A 609 -35.16 -5.15 -20.06
C ASP A 609 -36.01 -4.13 -19.30
N MET A 610 -37.34 -4.18 -19.45
CA MET A 610 -38.25 -3.21 -18.84
C MET A 610 -38.13 -3.17 -17.31
N ARG A 611 -37.59 -4.23 -16.69
CA ARG A 611 -37.35 -4.31 -15.24
C ARG A 611 -36.16 -3.47 -14.78
N ASN A 612 -35.25 -3.09 -15.66
CA ASN A 612 -34.16 -2.17 -15.34
C ASN A 612 -34.65 -0.72 -15.41
N GLY A 613 -34.09 0.12 -14.56
CA GLY A 613 -34.29 1.56 -14.68
C GLY A 613 -33.76 2.05 -16.03
N ARG A 614 -34.51 2.93 -16.69
CA ARG A 614 -34.07 3.54 -17.94
C ARG A 614 -33.14 4.72 -17.68
N MET A 615 -32.36 5.05 -18.69
CA MET A 615 -31.54 6.25 -18.65
C MET A 615 -32.41 7.50 -18.79
N GLY A 616 -32.05 8.57 -18.10
CA GLY A 616 -32.55 9.91 -18.43
C GLY A 616 -32.20 10.31 -19.87
N THR A 617 -32.98 11.22 -20.44
CA THR A 617 -32.74 11.84 -21.74
C THR A 617 -32.37 13.31 -21.56
N ALA A 618 -32.11 14.04 -22.65
CA ALA A 618 -31.91 15.49 -22.59
C ALA A 618 -33.13 16.26 -22.05
N THR A 619 -34.32 15.66 -22.05
CA THR A 619 -35.60 16.35 -21.83
C THR A 619 -36.41 15.81 -20.66
N CYS A 620 -36.17 14.57 -20.24
CA CYS A 620 -36.89 13.94 -19.13
C CYS A 620 -36.02 12.94 -18.38
N GLY A 621 -36.35 12.69 -17.12
CA GLY A 621 -35.74 11.63 -16.33
C GLY A 621 -36.08 10.24 -16.85
N GLY A 622 -35.23 9.29 -16.48
CA GLY A 622 -35.38 7.90 -16.91
C GLY A 622 -36.59 7.25 -16.25
N GLU A 623 -37.29 6.41 -17.00
CA GLU A 623 -38.40 5.62 -16.46
C GLU A 623 -37.91 4.63 -15.39
N ALA A 624 -38.67 4.50 -14.30
CA ALA A 624 -38.48 3.46 -13.31
C ALA A 624 -38.61 2.08 -13.95
N GLY A 625 -37.86 1.10 -13.44
CA GLY A 625 -38.00 -0.28 -13.88
C GLY A 625 -39.36 -0.87 -13.50
N ASP A 626 -39.90 -1.71 -14.36
CA ASP A 626 -41.18 -2.39 -14.16
C ASP A 626 -41.13 -3.28 -12.91
N SER A 627 -42.20 -3.19 -12.12
CA SER A 627 -42.34 -3.89 -10.85
C SER A 627 -43.05 -5.24 -11.00
N GLY A 628 -43.73 -5.51 -12.12
CA GLY A 628 -44.49 -6.76 -12.36
C GLY A 628 -45.73 -6.93 -11.46
N ASP A 629 -45.57 -6.75 -10.13
CA ASP A 629 -46.61 -6.73 -9.10
C ASP A 629 -46.32 -5.61 -8.09
N ILE A 630 -46.88 -4.41 -8.32
CA ILE A 630 -46.75 -3.25 -7.43
C ILE A 630 -47.38 -3.52 -6.05
N ASN A 631 -48.35 -4.44 -5.97
CA ASN A 631 -49.23 -4.61 -4.80
C ASN A 631 -48.59 -5.33 -3.60
N GLY A 632 -47.34 -5.80 -3.70
CA GLY A 632 -46.66 -6.53 -2.62
C GLY A 632 -45.26 -6.02 -2.26
N CYS A 633 -44.78 -4.94 -2.88
CA CYS A 633 -43.44 -4.41 -2.62
C CYS A 633 -43.49 -3.28 -1.59
N THR A 634 -42.61 -3.29 -0.59
CA THR A 634 -42.57 -2.25 0.45
C THR A 634 -42.30 -0.86 -0.14
N PHE A 635 -41.44 -0.77 -1.17
CA PHE A 635 -41.11 0.49 -1.84
C PHE A 635 -41.13 0.30 -3.37
N PRO A 636 -41.95 1.09 -4.09
CA PRO A 636 -41.95 1.10 -5.54
C PRO A 636 -40.70 1.80 -6.08
N PRO A 637 -40.25 1.44 -7.29
CA PRO A 637 -39.15 2.11 -7.96
C PRO A 637 -39.58 3.51 -8.43
N GLU A 638 -38.67 4.47 -8.40
CA GLU A 638 -38.96 5.86 -8.76
C GLU A 638 -38.36 6.25 -10.11
N HIS A 639 -39.04 7.17 -10.79
CA HIS A 639 -38.52 7.79 -12.00
C HIS A 639 -37.37 8.74 -11.67
N GLY A 640 -36.42 8.88 -12.59
CA GLY A 640 -35.43 9.93 -12.48
C GLY A 640 -36.09 11.31 -12.59
N GLN A 641 -35.50 12.30 -11.95
CA GLN A 641 -35.92 13.71 -12.02
C GLN A 641 -34.75 14.57 -12.51
N ALA A 642 -34.98 15.87 -12.67
CA ALA A 642 -33.89 16.80 -12.92
C ALA A 642 -32.91 16.75 -11.73
N TRP A 643 -31.61 16.60 -11.99
CA TRP A 643 -30.55 16.53 -10.97
C TRP A 643 -30.54 15.31 -10.06
N ALA A 644 -31.59 14.49 -10.05
CA ALA A 644 -31.74 13.36 -9.15
C ALA A 644 -32.06 12.07 -9.90
N GLY A 645 -31.33 10.99 -9.61
CA GLY A 645 -31.68 9.64 -10.02
C GLY A 645 -32.83 9.10 -9.17
N GLY A 646 -33.65 8.25 -9.76
CA GLY A 646 -34.75 7.59 -9.06
C GLY A 646 -34.25 6.51 -8.10
N ASN A 647 -34.89 6.38 -6.95
CA ASN A 647 -34.62 5.29 -6.02
C ASN A 647 -35.04 3.94 -6.62
N GLY A 648 -34.23 2.90 -6.41
CA GLY A 648 -34.60 1.55 -6.79
C GLY A 648 -35.79 1.05 -5.98
N GLY A 649 -36.58 0.14 -6.54
CA GLY A 649 -37.59 -0.59 -5.78
C GLY A 649 -36.94 -1.53 -4.75
N GLN A 650 -37.74 -2.32 -4.04
CA GLN A 650 -37.28 -3.24 -2.97
C GLN A 650 -36.05 -4.11 -3.32
N TYR A 651 -35.81 -4.41 -4.60
CA TYR A 651 -34.66 -5.18 -5.08
C TYR A 651 -33.87 -4.46 -6.20
N GLY A 652 -34.12 -3.16 -6.38
CA GLY A 652 -33.59 -2.38 -7.48
C GLY A 652 -32.35 -1.58 -7.11
N GLY A 653 -31.42 -1.46 -8.06
CA GLY A 653 -30.31 -0.51 -7.96
C GLY A 653 -30.80 0.92 -8.13
N GLY A 654 -30.11 1.86 -7.48
CA GLY A 654 -30.42 3.29 -7.59
C GLY A 654 -30.07 3.87 -8.95
N GLY A 655 -30.88 4.82 -9.43
CA GLY A 655 -30.61 5.57 -10.66
C GLY A 655 -29.43 6.53 -10.49
N GLY A 656 -28.57 6.68 -11.51
CA GLY A 656 -27.53 7.70 -11.52
C GLY A 656 -28.12 9.11 -11.68
N SER A 657 -27.47 10.13 -11.13
CA SER A 657 -27.84 11.54 -11.34
C SER A 657 -27.30 12.10 -12.66
N GLY A 658 -27.87 13.20 -13.12
CA GLY A 658 -27.44 13.91 -14.33
C GLY A 658 -28.24 15.19 -14.48
N TRP A 659 -28.20 15.80 -15.67
CA TRP A 659 -29.14 16.89 -15.98
C TRP A 659 -30.58 16.41 -15.78
N PHE A 660 -30.87 15.24 -16.33
CA PHE A 660 -31.95 14.37 -15.88
C PHE A 660 -31.38 13.02 -15.44
N GLY A 661 -31.74 12.58 -14.23
CA GLY A 661 -31.30 11.33 -13.67
C GLY A 661 -31.92 10.10 -14.35
N GLY A 662 -31.28 8.95 -14.15
CA GLY A 662 -31.83 7.65 -14.53
C GLY A 662 -32.94 7.21 -13.59
N GLY A 663 -33.84 6.37 -14.07
CA GLY A 663 -34.84 5.73 -13.22
C GLY A 663 -34.22 4.67 -12.31
N GLY A 664 -34.84 4.42 -11.17
CA GLY A 664 -34.49 3.32 -10.29
C GLY A 664 -34.81 1.97 -10.92
N GLY A 665 -34.08 0.94 -10.54
CA GLY A 665 -34.39 -0.42 -10.95
C GLY A 665 -35.71 -0.93 -10.33
N GLY A 666 -36.44 -1.80 -11.03
CA GLY A 666 -37.69 -2.39 -10.56
C GLY A 666 -37.59 -3.35 -9.36
N THR A 667 -38.65 -4.11 -9.10
CA THR A 667 -38.78 -4.95 -7.89
C THR A 667 -38.60 -6.45 -8.16
N SER A 668 -38.35 -6.87 -9.40
CA SER A 668 -38.16 -8.30 -9.69
C SER A 668 -36.83 -8.84 -9.12
N PRO A 669 -36.84 -9.80 -8.17
CA PRO A 669 -35.62 -10.40 -7.68
C PRO A 669 -34.83 -11.06 -8.82
N GLY A 670 -33.51 -10.89 -8.83
CA GLY A 670 -32.61 -11.59 -9.76
C GLY A 670 -32.22 -10.86 -11.04
N ILE A 671 -32.83 -9.70 -11.36
CA ILE A 671 -32.71 -9.15 -12.73
C ILE A 671 -32.44 -7.64 -12.79
N VAL A 672 -32.43 -6.92 -11.68
CA VAL A 672 -32.60 -5.47 -11.73
C VAL A 672 -31.29 -4.71 -11.51
N GLY A 673 -30.92 -3.87 -12.48
CA GLY A 673 -29.95 -2.78 -12.31
C GLY A 673 -30.65 -1.42 -12.36
N GLY A 674 -30.04 -0.42 -11.71
CA GLY A 674 -30.47 0.98 -11.80
C GLY A 674 -30.13 1.59 -13.16
N GLY A 675 -30.95 2.55 -13.59
CA GLY A 675 -30.69 3.34 -14.78
C GLY A 675 -29.50 4.27 -14.60
N GLY A 676 -28.70 4.45 -15.64
CA GLY A 676 -27.61 5.43 -15.63
C GLY A 676 -28.16 6.84 -15.58
N GLY A 677 -27.43 7.74 -14.93
CA GLY A 677 -27.64 9.19 -15.04
C GLY A 677 -27.54 9.61 -16.48
N GLY A 678 -28.69 9.85 -17.09
CA GLY A 678 -28.82 9.57 -18.52
C GLY A 678 -28.53 10.75 -19.44
N SER A 679 -28.49 11.99 -18.94
CA SER A 679 -28.08 13.13 -19.76
C SER A 679 -26.91 13.89 -19.16
N CYS A 680 -25.81 13.87 -19.92
CA CYS A 680 -24.89 14.99 -19.90
C CYS A 680 -25.58 16.23 -20.45
N PHE A 681 -25.18 17.41 -19.96
CA PHE A 681 -25.64 18.68 -20.48
C PHE A 681 -24.44 19.60 -20.72
N VAL A 682 -24.42 20.28 -21.85
CA VAL A 682 -23.45 21.32 -22.16
C VAL A 682 -24.22 22.51 -22.69
N ASN A 683 -24.04 23.68 -22.06
CA ASN A 683 -24.71 24.90 -22.48
C ASN A 683 -24.04 25.45 -23.74
N THR A 684 -24.69 25.25 -24.88
CA THR A 684 -24.16 25.62 -26.20
C THR A 684 -24.01 27.12 -26.40
N ALA A 685 -24.71 27.95 -25.60
CA ALA A 685 -24.55 29.40 -25.66
C ALA A 685 -23.18 29.87 -25.13
N PHE A 686 -22.55 29.08 -24.25
CA PHE A 686 -21.27 29.41 -23.64
C PHE A 686 -20.12 28.51 -24.11
N SER A 687 -20.39 27.49 -24.92
CA SER A 687 -19.38 26.57 -25.44
C SER A 687 -19.00 26.85 -26.89
N MET A 688 -17.71 26.89 -27.19
CA MET A 688 -17.15 26.94 -28.55
C MET A 688 -17.15 25.56 -29.21
N ASP A 689 -16.83 24.53 -28.44
CA ASP A 689 -16.71 23.15 -28.89
C ASP A 689 -17.07 22.22 -27.72
N LEU A 690 -17.60 21.04 -28.03
CA LEU A 690 -18.01 20.07 -27.02
C LEU A 690 -17.82 18.63 -27.50
N VAL A 691 -17.48 17.77 -26.55
CA VAL A 691 -17.38 16.33 -26.74
C VAL A 691 -18.05 15.64 -25.56
N VAL A 692 -19.03 14.78 -25.83
CA VAL A 692 -19.70 13.99 -24.80
C VAL A 692 -19.53 12.51 -25.12
N LEU A 693 -19.02 11.75 -24.17
CA LEU A 693 -18.77 10.31 -24.31
C LEU A 693 -19.45 9.56 -23.18
N GLN A 694 -20.26 8.59 -23.54
CA GLN A 694 -20.95 7.71 -22.59
C GLN A 694 -19.99 6.65 -22.01
N GLY A 695 -20.27 6.21 -20.78
CA GLY A 695 -19.61 5.04 -20.18
C GLY A 695 -20.03 3.72 -20.84
N ILE A 696 -19.25 2.65 -20.65
CA ILE A 696 -19.54 1.32 -21.18
C ILE A 696 -19.46 0.30 -20.04
N GLY A 697 -20.61 -0.20 -19.60
CA GLY A 697 -20.70 -1.07 -18.41
C GLY A 697 -20.09 -0.35 -17.21
N ARG A 698 -19.09 -0.95 -16.56
CA ARG A 698 -18.34 -0.35 -15.44
C ARG A 698 -17.37 0.78 -15.85
N ILE A 699 -16.95 0.80 -17.12
CA ILE A 699 -15.88 1.68 -17.59
C ILE A 699 -16.43 3.09 -17.80
N PRO A 700 -15.79 4.13 -17.23
CA PRO A 700 -16.24 5.51 -17.43
C PRO A 700 -16.07 5.96 -18.89
N GLY A 701 -16.80 7.00 -19.28
CA GLY A 701 -16.60 7.68 -20.56
C GLY A 701 -15.21 8.33 -20.66
N GLY A 702 -14.74 8.57 -21.89
CA GLY A 702 -13.51 9.35 -22.13
C GLY A 702 -12.22 8.72 -21.58
N THR A 703 -12.10 7.39 -21.61
CA THR A 703 -10.88 6.68 -21.17
C THR A 703 -9.64 7.08 -21.98
N ASP A 704 -9.81 7.49 -23.22
CA ASP A 704 -8.78 8.07 -24.09
C ASP A 704 -8.23 9.40 -23.57
N LYS A 705 -9.02 10.12 -22.75
CA LYS A 705 -8.63 11.39 -22.11
C LYS A 705 -7.87 11.22 -20.80
N THR A 706 -7.48 9.99 -20.45
CA THR A 706 -6.74 9.65 -19.23
C THR A 706 -7.44 10.16 -17.97
N PRO A 707 -8.56 9.51 -17.57
CA PRO A 707 -9.27 9.89 -16.36
C PRO A 707 -8.33 9.85 -15.15
N PRO A 708 -8.43 10.82 -14.23
CA PRO A 708 -7.61 10.86 -13.03
C PRO A 708 -7.95 9.68 -12.10
N ARG A 709 -7.10 9.42 -11.11
CA ARG A 709 -7.41 8.45 -10.06
C ARG A 709 -8.49 9.01 -9.14
N ALA A 710 -9.43 8.16 -8.74
CA ALA A 710 -10.45 8.52 -7.76
C ALA A 710 -9.82 8.77 -6.39
N ARG A 711 -10.32 9.80 -5.70
CA ARG A 711 -9.94 10.17 -4.34
C ARG A 711 -11.16 10.09 -3.45
N GLY A 712 -10.97 9.76 -2.17
CA GLY A 712 -12.03 9.67 -1.17
C GLY A 712 -12.41 11.01 -0.58
N PHE A 713 -12.63 11.04 0.73
CA PHE A 713 -13.05 12.25 1.44
C PHE A 713 -11.92 13.27 1.56
N ALA A 714 -10.68 12.79 1.65
CA ALA A 714 -9.48 13.62 1.68
C ALA A 714 -8.72 13.48 0.37
N GLU A 715 -7.97 14.52 0.04
CA GLU A 715 -7.20 14.51 -1.19
C GLU A 715 -6.01 13.52 -1.20
N ASP A 716 -5.62 12.98 -0.04
CA ASP A 716 -4.59 11.93 0.09
C ASP A 716 -5.19 10.52 0.11
N ASP A 717 -6.51 10.41 0.20
CA ASP A 717 -7.21 9.14 0.30
C ASP A 717 -7.45 8.55 -1.10
N ILE A 718 -6.55 7.67 -1.54
CA ILE A 718 -6.66 7.03 -2.86
C ILE A 718 -7.55 5.79 -2.73
N ILE A 719 -8.81 5.90 -3.15
CA ILE A 719 -9.81 4.81 -3.08
C ILE A 719 -9.53 3.68 -4.11
N GLY A 720 -8.55 3.85 -5.00
CA GLY A 720 -8.26 2.92 -6.08
C GLY A 720 -9.25 3.08 -7.25
N GLY A 721 -8.90 2.51 -8.42
CA GLY A 721 -9.67 2.73 -9.65
C GLY A 721 -9.43 4.10 -10.31
N ILE A 722 -10.23 4.39 -11.33
CA ILE A 722 -10.23 5.67 -12.05
C ILE A 722 -11.54 6.41 -11.79
N CYS A 723 -11.52 7.75 -11.87
CA CYS A 723 -12.72 8.55 -11.65
C CYS A 723 -13.87 8.12 -12.57
N GLY A 724 -15.06 8.01 -11.99
CA GLY A 724 -16.26 7.55 -12.67
C GLY A 724 -16.34 6.05 -12.92
N GLU A 725 -15.36 5.22 -12.51
CA GLU A 725 -15.49 3.77 -12.62
C GLU A 725 -16.60 3.24 -11.71
N GLY A 726 -17.48 2.39 -12.25
CA GLY A 726 -18.50 1.71 -11.46
C GLY A 726 -17.89 0.74 -10.43
N GLY A 727 -18.65 0.44 -9.38
CA GLY A 727 -18.27 -0.55 -8.39
C GLY A 727 -18.16 -1.93 -9.01
N LYS A 728 -17.19 -2.73 -8.58
CA LYS A 728 -17.04 -4.11 -9.04
C LYS A 728 -17.85 -5.05 -8.14
N GLY A 729 -18.76 -5.82 -8.75
CA GLY A 729 -19.47 -6.91 -8.11
C GLY A 729 -18.62 -8.18 -8.08
N GLY A 730 -18.47 -8.77 -6.91
CA GLY A 730 -17.88 -10.09 -6.73
C GLY A 730 -18.81 -11.01 -5.91
N PRO A 731 -18.58 -12.33 -5.95
CA PRO A 731 -19.41 -13.30 -5.23
C PRO A 731 -19.31 -13.19 -3.70
N ARG A 732 -18.36 -12.40 -3.18
CA ARG A 732 -18.09 -12.24 -1.73
C ARG A 732 -17.90 -10.80 -1.29
N GLU A 733 -17.63 -9.90 -2.22
CA GLU A 733 -17.27 -8.51 -1.92
C GLU A 733 -17.97 -7.63 -2.95
N LEU A 734 -18.67 -6.62 -2.43
CA LEU A 734 -19.23 -5.53 -3.21
C LEU A 734 -18.36 -4.30 -3.01
N ARG A 735 -18.19 -3.53 -4.07
CA ARG A 735 -17.43 -2.28 -4.00
C ARG A 735 -18.31 -1.09 -4.34
N PRO A 736 -18.09 0.05 -3.67
CA PRO A 736 -18.73 1.29 -4.06
C PRO A 736 -18.21 1.74 -5.43
N GLY A 737 -18.97 2.63 -6.07
CA GLY A 737 -18.53 3.33 -7.26
C GLY A 737 -17.39 4.29 -6.94
N SER A 738 -16.59 4.61 -7.95
CA SER A 738 -15.53 5.61 -7.84
C SER A 738 -16.11 7.01 -8.00
N ASN A 739 -15.58 7.97 -7.23
CA ASN A 739 -15.95 9.38 -7.32
C ASN A 739 -15.68 9.95 -8.73
N GLY A 740 -16.43 10.98 -9.09
CA GLY A 740 -16.26 11.73 -10.33
C GLY A 740 -15.00 12.60 -10.32
N ALA A 741 -14.85 13.42 -11.35
CA ALA A 741 -13.80 14.43 -11.41
C ALA A 741 -14.19 15.61 -12.28
N VAL A 742 -13.61 16.77 -12.00
CA VAL A 742 -13.62 17.93 -12.87
C VAL A 742 -12.19 18.43 -13.06
N ARG A 743 -11.79 18.63 -14.32
CA ARG A 743 -10.49 19.16 -14.72
C ARG A 743 -10.71 20.42 -15.56
N ILE A 744 -10.08 21.53 -15.19
CA ILE A 744 -10.18 22.81 -15.87
C ILE A 744 -8.79 23.22 -16.36
N HIS A 745 -8.65 23.48 -17.65
CA HIS A 745 -7.42 24.03 -18.22
C HIS A 745 -7.60 25.51 -18.55
N LYS A 746 -6.58 26.32 -18.25
CA LYS A 746 -6.45 27.73 -18.62
C LYS A 746 -6.02 27.88 -20.08
N THR A 747 -6.49 28.96 -20.71
CA THR A 747 -6.02 29.42 -22.03
C THR A 747 -4.50 29.56 -22.10
N GLY A 748 -3.92 29.16 -23.24
CA GLY A 748 -2.47 29.13 -23.49
C GLY A 748 -1.81 27.76 -23.36
N PHE A 749 -2.40 26.82 -22.60
CA PHE A 749 -1.89 25.45 -22.51
C PHE A 749 -2.32 24.58 -23.70
N PHE A 750 -3.61 24.66 -24.09
CA PHE A 750 -4.16 23.87 -25.19
C PHE A 750 -4.05 24.54 -26.56
N GLU A 751 -3.78 25.85 -26.67
CA GLU A 751 -3.48 26.47 -27.98
C GLU A 751 -2.23 25.85 -28.61
N LYS A 752 -1.22 25.50 -27.80
CA LYS A 752 -0.05 24.75 -28.29
C LYS A 752 -0.38 23.32 -28.70
N GLN A 753 -1.40 22.69 -28.12
CA GLN A 753 -1.89 21.38 -28.53
C GLN A 753 -2.75 21.46 -29.80
N LEU A 754 -3.61 22.48 -29.90
CA LEU A 754 -4.43 22.76 -31.08
C LEU A 754 -3.59 23.21 -32.29
N ALA A 755 -2.43 23.84 -32.07
CA ALA A 755 -1.50 24.17 -33.14
C ALA A 755 -0.64 22.97 -33.59
N HIS A 756 -0.63 21.87 -32.82
CA HIS A 756 0.14 20.66 -33.11
C HIS A 756 -0.69 19.52 -33.72
N ASN A 757 -2.01 19.57 -33.54
CA ASN A 757 -2.98 18.71 -34.22
C ASN A 757 -3.51 19.41 -35.47
#